data_AF-A0A413LKD6-F1
#
_entry.id   AF-A0A413LKD6-F1
#
_cell.length_a   1.000
_cell.length_b   1.000
_cell.length_c   1.000
_cell.angle_alpha   90.00
_cell.angle_beta   90.00
_cell.angle_gamma   90.00
#
_symmetry.space_group_name_H-M   'P 1'
#
loop_
_entity.id
_entity.type
_entity.pdbx_description
1 polymer ?
#
loop_
_entity_poly.entity_id
_entity_poly.type
_entity_poly.pdbx_seq_one_letter_code
_entity_poly.pdbx_strand_id
1 'polypeptide(L)'
;MKHIISLLILFLCCTSLHAQDRVVEQPAFEVRNTNTLEFQKIILNDTATIMYVDAYYRPKYWIKIVDETTLEANGKSYRIKAGDGITLNEEFWMPESGTASFRLIFPPLPKDTKTIDFIEGNDKGAFKIWGIRLDGKTPTVDFPNVKKPEKAPVLEKPELKSGIATLNGKFIGYKPGMDEELPIWVFNILTAGADQNTINVKPDGSFKLEIPLLHISSVVLSGNSVVHTRFYMKPGETTSVEINMPEICRAQSKIQSSKPSLGNKFYFTGALADINNDLANNPVEEPSFSVRSQEEYDQMMKDISTMTVDQYKEYWTEKYQKAVDQLSQLTGISDAHRQLIAMKLKHELADQLLGYRAIEYAYRQTNKIPKDSVLVNYVKPIATQDYFNFLPELLSNDPYFIYNSNVAYLLRGLQFINFTGKDIKLEKDEKFPDNTADIARIMGTDKGFLFDMLAAQKLAASISEFRPLDEQELAKANTLNPALKEELIKMNDKLKLTIEENKKKSGYTVNRVNIADIPSEELFNAITTPYRGKVVFVDFWATWCGPCRMAMKETEPVKKEYEGKDVVFLYLAAENSPKGTWEQMIPDIKGEHYRVTAEQWEYWGKKFGINGVPSYMVVAKDGTPVHFQVGFMGVDKMKEMINKELAK
;
A
#
# COMPACT_ATOMS: atom_id res chain seq x y z
N MET A 1 -72.78 -19.44 -56.87
CA MET A 1 -72.61 -18.74 -55.57
C MET A 1 -72.32 -19.78 -54.50
N LYS A 2 -71.11 -20.32 -54.59
CA LYS A 2 -70.41 -21.22 -53.67
C LYS A 2 -69.00 -20.63 -53.63
N HIS A 3 -68.36 -20.69 -52.48
CA HIS A 3 -67.05 -20.11 -52.16
C HIS A 3 -67.11 -18.62 -51.82
N ILE A 4 -66.38 -18.26 -50.75
CA ILE A 4 -66.42 -17.01 -49.97
C ILE A 4 -67.45 -17.13 -48.83
N ILE A 5 -66.99 -17.02 -47.58
CA ILE A 5 -67.66 -17.33 -46.30
C ILE A 5 -67.39 -18.76 -45.77
N SER A 6 -66.12 -19.15 -45.75
CA SER A 6 -65.58 -20.12 -44.77
C SER A 6 -64.07 -19.91 -44.52
N LEU A 7 -63.52 -18.77 -44.97
CA LEU A 7 -62.09 -18.45 -44.88
C LEU A 7 -61.79 -17.24 -43.97
N LEU A 8 -62.75 -16.87 -43.12
CA LEU A 8 -62.65 -15.71 -42.20
C LEU A 8 -62.77 -16.09 -40.72
N ILE A 9 -62.76 -17.39 -40.39
CA ILE A 9 -62.73 -17.91 -39.00
C ILE A 9 -61.54 -18.87 -38.79
N LEU A 10 -60.54 -18.84 -39.67
CA LEU A 10 -59.29 -19.62 -39.51
C LEU A 10 -58.03 -18.75 -39.63
N PHE A 11 -58.13 -17.47 -39.21
CA PHE A 11 -57.01 -16.52 -39.21
C PHE A 11 -56.99 -15.66 -37.92
N LEU A 12 -57.37 -16.27 -36.78
CA LEU A 12 -57.31 -15.63 -35.46
C LEU A 12 -57.00 -16.66 -34.37
N CYS A 13 -56.00 -17.50 -34.63
CA CYS A 13 -55.28 -18.28 -33.60
C CYS A 13 -53.84 -18.52 -34.04
N CYS A 14 -53.15 -17.45 -34.44
CA CYS A 14 -51.71 -17.37 -34.28
C CYS A 14 -51.48 -16.40 -33.12
N THR A 15 -51.79 -16.83 -31.90
CA THR A 15 -51.03 -16.32 -30.76
C THR A 15 -49.62 -16.83 -30.99
N SER A 16 -48.74 -15.96 -31.49
CA SER A 16 -47.32 -16.17 -31.26
C SER A 16 -47.17 -16.32 -29.74
N LEU A 17 -46.93 -17.54 -29.29
CA LEU A 17 -46.24 -17.75 -28.02
C LEU A 17 -44.85 -17.13 -28.24
N HIS A 18 -44.74 -15.81 -28.09
CA HIS A 18 -43.46 -15.22 -27.78
C HIS A 18 -43.09 -15.81 -26.43
N ALA A 19 -42.08 -16.68 -26.42
CA ALA A 19 -41.49 -17.14 -25.18
C ALA A 19 -41.14 -15.88 -24.37
N GLN A 20 -41.81 -15.70 -23.24
CA GLN A 20 -41.65 -14.52 -22.41
C GLN A 20 -40.20 -14.43 -21.96
N ASP A 21 -39.55 -13.29 -22.23
CA ASP A 21 -38.19 -13.02 -21.80
C ASP A 21 -38.10 -13.25 -20.28
N ARG A 22 -37.17 -14.12 -19.87
CA ARG A 22 -36.88 -14.31 -18.44
C ARG A 22 -35.90 -13.22 -18.04
N VAL A 23 -36.39 -12.27 -17.26
CA VAL A 23 -35.57 -11.18 -16.72
C VAL A 23 -35.18 -11.50 -15.28
N VAL A 24 -33.89 -11.43 -15.00
CA VAL A 24 -33.33 -11.56 -13.64
C VAL A 24 -32.80 -10.20 -13.23
N GLU A 25 -33.52 -9.52 -12.35
CA GLU A 25 -33.11 -8.23 -11.79
C GLU A 25 -32.10 -8.43 -10.67
N GLN A 26 -31.04 -7.61 -10.67
CA GLN A 26 -30.01 -7.54 -9.62
C GLN A 26 -29.54 -8.93 -9.13
N PRO A 27 -29.11 -9.82 -10.06
CA PRO A 27 -28.76 -11.19 -9.73
C PRO A 27 -27.72 -11.23 -8.61
N ALA A 28 -27.98 -12.04 -7.59
CA ALA A 28 -26.99 -12.30 -6.56
C ALA A 28 -25.85 -13.15 -7.13
N PHE A 29 -24.68 -13.11 -6.51
CA PHE A 29 -23.51 -13.88 -6.92
C PHE A 29 -22.79 -14.44 -5.69
N GLU A 30 -22.06 -15.54 -5.84
CA GLU A 30 -21.32 -16.15 -4.74
C GLU A 30 -20.10 -15.31 -4.36
N VAL A 31 -19.21 -15.05 -5.31
CA VAL A 31 -17.90 -14.42 -5.07
C VAL A 31 -17.40 -13.70 -6.32
N ARG A 32 -16.51 -12.71 -6.16
CA ARG A 32 -15.88 -11.98 -7.26
C ARG A 32 -14.43 -11.60 -6.93
N ASN A 33 -13.59 -11.43 -7.94
CA ASN A 33 -12.21 -10.92 -7.80
C ASN A 33 -12.06 -9.43 -8.15
N THR A 34 -13.17 -8.77 -8.47
CA THR A 34 -13.19 -7.37 -8.93
C THR A 34 -14.38 -6.62 -8.33
N ASN A 35 -14.19 -5.34 -8.03
CA ASN A 35 -15.28 -4.41 -7.68
C ASN A 35 -15.69 -3.54 -8.89
N THR A 36 -15.10 -3.79 -10.06
CA THR A 36 -15.28 -2.97 -11.26
C THR A 36 -16.60 -3.21 -11.95
N LEU A 37 -17.12 -4.44 -11.98
CA LEU A 37 -18.35 -4.78 -12.72
C LEU A 37 -19.46 -5.21 -11.77
N GLU A 38 -20.66 -4.68 -12.00
CA GLU A 38 -21.90 -5.18 -11.40
C GLU A 38 -22.99 -5.38 -12.46
N PHE A 39 -23.89 -6.34 -12.23
CA PHE A 39 -24.94 -6.68 -13.18
C PHE A 39 -26.29 -6.16 -12.68
N GLN A 40 -26.85 -5.20 -13.40
CA GLN A 40 -28.15 -4.61 -13.06
C GLN A 40 -29.29 -5.57 -13.38
N LYS A 41 -29.22 -6.23 -14.55
CA LYS A 41 -30.16 -7.28 -14.93
C LYS A 41 -29.59 -8.20 -16.00
N ILE A 42 -30.14 -9.41 -16.08
CA ILE A 42 -29.84 -10.39 -17.12
C ILE A 42 -31.13 -10.78 -17.81
N ILE A 43 -31.19 -10.63 -19.13
CA ILE A 43 -32.31 -11.07 -19.96
C ILE A 43 -31.93 -12.38 -20.65
N LEU A 44 -32.73 -13.41 -20.45
CA LEU A 44 -32.61 -14.70 -21.11
C LEU A 44 -33.76 -14.90 -22.09
N ASN A 45 -33.43 -15.05 -23.37
CA ASN A 45 -34.40 -15.38 -24.41
C ASN A 45 -33.84 -16.44 -25.37
N ASP A 46 -34.65 -16.87 -26.34
CA ASP A 46 -34.30 -17.97 -27.25
C ASP A 46 -33.17 -17.61 -28.24
N THR A 47 -32.77 -16.33 -28.34
CA THR A 47 -31.76 -15.84 -29.30
C THR A 47 -30.45 -15.38 -28.66
N ALA A 48 -30.49 -14.91 -27.42
CA ALA A 48 -29.33 -14.39 -26.71
C ALA A 48 -29.52 -14.39 -25.18
N THR A 49 -28.39 -14.29 -24.48
CA THR A 49 -28.32 -13.87 -23.08
C THR A 49 -27.73 -12.47 -23.06
N ILE A 50 -28.43 -11.50 -22.50
CA ILE A 50 -28.02 -10.09 -22.48
C ILE A 50 -27.80 -9.65 -21.04
N MET A 51 -26.57 -9.24 -20.73
CA MET A 51 -26.21 -8.72 -19.41
C MET A 51 -26.13 -7.20 -19.46
N TYR A 52 -26.85 -6.53 -18.57
CA TYR A 52 -26.75 -5.09 -18.36
C TYR A 52 -25.72 -4.84 -17.26
N VAL A 53 -24.63 -4.19 -17.64
CA VAL A 53 -23.45 -4.00 -16.79
C VAL A 53 -23.33 -2.55 -16.40
N ASP A 54 -23.12 -2.30 -15.11
CA ASP A 54 -22.56 -1.05 -14.62
C ASP A 54 -21.09 -1.29 -14.24
N ALA A 55 -20.22 -0.48 -14.82
CA ALA A 55 -18.80 -0.45 -14.50
C ALA A 55 -18.46 0.73 -13.60
N TYR A 56 -17.67 0.48 -12.56
CA TYR A 56 -17.16 1.47 -11.62
C TYR A 56 -15.63 1.41 -11.58
N TYR A 57 -14.97 2.48 -11.98
CA TYR A 57 -13.51 2.53 -11.94
C TYR A 57 -13.01 3.97 -11.85
N ARG A 58 -11.70 4.16 -11.70
CA ARG A 58 -11.11 5.51 -11.52
C ARG A 58 -11.43 6.39 -12.75
N PRO A 59 -11.88 7.64 -12.55
CA PRO A 59 -12.07 8.58 -13.66
C PRO A 59 -10.82 8.68 -14.53
N LYS A 60 -10.98 8.70 -15.85
CA LYS A 60 -9.87 8.78 -16.84
C LYS A 60 -8.92 7.59 -16.86
N TYR A 61 -9.21 6.50 -16.15
CA TYR A 61 -8.54 5.22 -16.37
C TYR A 61 -9.40 4.38 -17.32
N TRP A 62 -8.84 3.33 -17.92
CA TRP A 62 -9.59 2.45 -18.81
C TRP A 62 -9.95 1.11 -18.17
N ILE A 63 -11.02 0.51 -18.68
CA ILE A 63 -11.33 -0.91 -18.53
C ILE A 63 -11.33 -1.56 -19.91
N LYS A 64 -11.22 -2.88 -19.98
CA LYS A 64 -11.33 -3.64 -21.23
C LYS A 64 -12.12 -4.91 -20.95
N ILE A 65 -12.92 -5.32 -21.94
CA ILE A 65 -13.56 -6.63 -21.99
C ILE A 65 -13.00 -7.32 -23.22
N VAL A 66 -12.24 -8.39 -23.02
CA VAL A 66 -11.66 -9.14 -24.15
C VAL A 66 -12.69 -10.05 -24.80
N ASP A 67 -12.48 -10.38 -26.08
CA ASP A 67 -13.41 -11.22 -26.83
C ASP A 67 -13.36 -12.70 -26.40
N GLU A 68 -12.39 -13.11 -25.59
CA GLU A 68 -12.33 -14.41 -24.92
C GLU A 68 -13.31 -14.52 -23.75
N THR A 69 -14.00 -13.44 -23.36
CA THR A 69 -14.98 -13.44 -22.26
C THR A 69 -16.02 -14.54 -22.46
N THR A 70 -16.30 -15.31 -21.40
CA THR A 70 -17.28 -16.40 -21.41
C THR A 70 -18.29 -16.31 -20.27
N LEU A 71 -19.45 -16.93 -20.51
CA LEU A 71 -20.31 -17.43 -19.45
C LEU A 71 -20.09 -18.93 -19.30
N GLU A 72 -19.80 -19.40 -18.10
CA GLU A 72 -19.72 -20.82 -17.79
C GLU A 72 -21.03 -21.27 -17.14
N ALA A 73 -21.69 -22.27 -17.72
CA ALA A 73 -22.97 -22.77 -17.26
C ALA A 73 -23.09 -24.29 -17.51
N ASN A 74 -23.45 -25.07 -16.49
CA ASN A 74 -23.65 -26.52 -16.59
C ASN A 74 -22.48 -27.28 -17.27
N GLY A 75 -21.24 -26.87 -17.00
CA GLY A 75 -20.03 -27.46 -17.58
C GLY A 75 -19.77 -27.10 -19.05
N LYS A 76 -20.48 -26.10 -19.59
CA LYS A 76 -20.26 -25.56 -20.94
C LYS A 76 -19.89 -24.08 -20.88
N SER A 77 -19.03 -23.70 -21.82
CA SER A 77 -18.57 -22.33 -22.01
C SER A 77 -19.31 -21.66 -23.17
N TYR A 78 -19.76 -20.43 -22.94
CA TYR A 78 -20.51 -19.62 -23.90
C TYR A 78 -19.76 -18.31 -24.13
N ARG A 79 -18.95 -18.25 -25.20
CA ARG A 79 -18.15 -17.07 -25.55
C ARG A 79 -19.03 -15.87 -25.93
N ILE A 80 -18.61 -14.68 -25.52
CA ILE A 80 -19.26 -13.41 -25.86
C ILE A 80 -19.38 -13.24 -27.38
N LYS A 81 -20.49 -12.64 -27.82
CA LYS A 81 -20.74 -12.30 -29.23
C LYS A 81 -20.41 -10.84 -29.53
N ALA A 82 -20.81 -9.94 -28.64
CA ALA A 82 -20.69 -8.50 -28.85
C ALA A 82 -20.82 -7.71 -27.54
N GLY A 83 -20.27 -6.49 -27.55
CA GLY A 83 -20.52 -5.44 -26.58
C GLY A 83 -21.42 -4.34 -27.16
N ASP A 84 -22.43 -3.99 -26.36
CA ASP A 84 -23.40 -2.90 -26.47
C ASP A 84 -23.02 -1.60 -25.76
N GLY A 85 -22.32 -0.65 -26.39
CA GLY A 85 -21.77 0.53 -25.69
C GLY A 85 -20.36 0.31 -25.13
N ILE A 86 -19.73 -0.82 -25.46
CA ILE A 86 -18.32 -1.10 -25.27
C ILE A 86 -17.81 -1.91 -26.46
N THR A 87 -16.66 -1.56 -27.03
CA THR A 87 -16.01 -2.34 -28.09
C THR A 87 -15.09 -3.39 -27.45
N LEU A 88 -15.22 -4.65 -27.87
CA LEU A 88 -14.39 -5.74 -27.33
C LEU A 88 -12.93 -5.56 -27.76
N ASN A 89 -11.99 -5.99 -26.91
CA ASN A 89 -10.53 -5.85 -27.09
C ASN A 89 -9.99 -4.41 -27.17
N GLU A 90 -10.83 -3.39 -27.04
CA GLU A 90 -10.41 -1.98 -27.03
C GLU A 90 -10.45 -1.39 -25.60
N GLU A 91 -9.60 -0.40 -25.35
CA GLU A 91 -9.60 0.34 -24.09
C GLU A 91 -10.85 1.23 -24.02
N PHE A 92 -11.70 0.98 -23.02
CA PHE A 92 -12.84 1.82 -22.70
C PHE A 92 -12.44 2.79 -21.59
N TRP A 93 -12.22 4.06 -21.95
CA TRP A 93 -11.82 5.11 -21.00
C TRP A 93 -13.01 5.60 -20.17
N MET A 94 -12.87 5.54 -18.85
CA MET A 94 -13.93 5.88 -17.92
C MET A 94 -14.22 7.38 -17.91
N PRO A 95 -15.51 7.78 -17.86
CA PRO A 95 -15.91 9.18 -17.77
C PRO A 95 -15.48 9.81 -16.43
N GLU A 96 -15.63 11.13 -16.31
CA GLU A 96 -15.32 11.90 -15.09
C GLU A 96 -16.08 11.38 -13.85
N SER A 97 -17.27 10.79 -14.05
CA SER A 97 -18.04 10.17 -12.97
C SER A 97 -17.43 8.87 -12.43
N GLY A 98 -16.46 8.28 -13.14
CA GLY A 98 -15.94 6.94 -12.86
C GLY A 98 -16.96 5.82 -13.05
N THR A 99 -18.11 6.09 -13.69
CA THR A 99 -19.20 5.14 -13.87
C THR A 99 -19.67 5.10 -15.32
N ALA A 100 -19.81 3.91 -15.90
CA ALA A 100 -20.32 3.69 -17.25
C ALA A 100 -21.27 2.49 -17.29
N SER A 101 -22.23 2.50 -18.20
CA SER A 101 -23.18 1.39 -18.38
C SER A 101 -23.14 0.90 -19.83
N PHE A 102 -23.13 -0.42 -20.00
CA PHE A 102 -23.11 -1.07 -21.31
C PHE A 102 -23.77 -2.44 -21.24
N ARG A 103 -23.91 -3.12 -22.38
CA ARG A 103 -24.46 -4.46 -22.49
C ARG A 103 -23.43 -5.45 -22.98
N LEU A 104 -23.44 -6.67 -22.44
CA LEU A 104 -22.67 -7.79 -22.97
C LEU A 104 -23.63 -8.84 -23.51
N ILE A 105 -23.41 -9.29 -24.74
CA ILE A 105 -24.32 -10.16 -25.48
C ILE A 105 -23.66 -11.50 -25.69
N PHE A 106 -24.30 -12.56 -25.19
CA PHE A 106 -23.85 -13.94 -25.26
C PHE A 106 -24.85 -14.82 -26.04
N PRO A 107 -24.45 -16.04 -26.46
CA PRO A 107 -25.39 -17.04 -26.94
C PRO A 107 -26.51 -17.34 -25.92
N PRO A 108 -27.66 -17.86 -26.37
CA PRO A 108 -28.74 -18.24 -25.46
C PRO A 108 -28.28 -19.39 -24.56
N LEU A 109 -28.59 -19.29 -23.26
CA LEU A 109 -28.35 -20.34 -22.28
C LEU A 109 -29.52 -21.33 -22.23
N PRO A 110 -29.29 -22.57 -21.76
CA PRO A 110 -30.37 -23.52 -21.48
C PRO A 110 -31.43 -22.92 -20.53
N LYS A 111 -32.73 -23.15 -20.78
CA LYS A 111 -33.83 -22.53 -20.04
C LYS A 111 -33.81 -22.85 -18.53
N ASP A 112 -33.31 -24.03 -18.18
CA ASP A 112 -33.18 -24.54 -16.81
C ASP A 112 -31.90 -24.09 -16.10
N THR A 113 -31.06 -23.27 -16.74
CA THR A 113 -29.85 -22.71 -16.11
C THR A 113 -30.24 -21.90 -14.87
N LYS A 114 -29.64 -22.27 -13.73
CA LYS A 114 -29.86 -21.63 -12.42
C LYS A 114 -28.69 -20.74 -12.01
N THR A 115 -27.50 -21.07 -12.47
CA THR A 115 -26.26 -20.42 -12.05
C THR A 115 -25.30 -20.33 -13.23
N ILE A 116 -24.59 -19.22 -13.32
CA ILE A 116 -23.53 -18.98 -14.30
C ILE A 116 -22.33 -18.35 -13.63
N ASP A 117 -21.15 -18.55 -14.19
CA ASP A 117 -19.95 -17.77 -13.88
C ASP A 117 -19.64 -16.85 -15.06
N PHE A 118 -19.23 -15.62 -14.78
CA PHE A 118 -18.70 -14.68 -15.75
C PHE A 118 -17.17 -14.69 -15.67
N ILE A 119 -16.50 -15.03 -16.76
CA ILE A 119 -15.04 -15.13 -16.84
C ILE A 119 -14.57 -14.28 -18.02
N GLU A 120 -13.97 -13.12 -17.75
CA GLU A 120 -13.47 -12.21 -18.79
C GLU A 120 -12.24 -12.77 -19.51
N GLY A 121 -11.37 -13.48 -18.78
CA GLY A 121 -10.18 -14.10 -19.32
C GLY A 121 -9.41 -14.92 -18.28
N ASN A 122 -8.30 -15.52 -18.70
CA ASN A 122 -7.44 -16.33 -17.82
C ASN A 122 -6.25 -15.54 -17.26
N ASP A 123 -5.98 -14.35 -17.78
CA ASP A 123 -4.86 -13.52 -17.35
C ASP A 123 -5.03 -13.01 -15.91
N LYS A 124 -3.90 -12.69 -15.28
CA LYS A 124 -3.90 -12.03 -13.97
C LYS A 124 -4.56 -10.66 -14.10
N GLY A 125 -5.57 -10.39 -13.28
CA GLY A 125 -6.37 -9.17 -13.33
C GLY A 125 -7.65 -9.25 -14.18
N ALA A 126 -7.88 -10.36 -14.89
CA ALA A 126 -9.13 -10.60 -15.61
C ALA A 126 -10.33 -10.60 -14.65
N PHE A 127 -11.43 -9.99 -15.09
CA PHE A 127 -12.64 -9.86 -14.28
C PHE A 127 -13.40 -11.19 -14.19
N LYS A 128 -13.63 -11.67 -12.97
CA LYS A 128 -14.33 -12.93 -12.71
C LYS A 128 -15.38 -12.77 -11.62
N ILE A 129 -16.59 -13.24 -11.89
CA ILE A 129 -17.73 -13.23 -10.97
C ILE A 129 -18.37 -14.61 -11.02
N TRP A 130 -18.32 -15.35 -9.92
CA TRP A 130 -18.79 -16.71 -9.84
C TRP A 130 -20.15 -16.80 -9.13
N GLY A 131 -20.91 -17.83 -9.48
CA GLY A 131 -22.13 -18.21 -8.81
C GLY A 131 -23.29 -17.23 -9.03
N ILE A 132 -23.33 -16.54 -10.18
CA ILE A 132 -24.40 -15.59 -10.52
C ILE A 132 -25.73 -16.34 -10.61
N ARG A 133 -26.68 -15.99 -9.74
CA ARG A 133 -27.96 -16.66 -9.55
C ARG A 133 -28.98 -16.14 -10.55
N LEU A 134 -29.38 -17.00 -11.48
CA LEU A 134 -30.46 -16.72 -12.42
C LEU A 134 -31.84 -17.06 -11.83
N ASP A 135 -31.89 -17.85 -10.77
CA ASP A 135 -33.14 -18.25 -10.10
C ASP A 135 -33.64 -17.23 -9.05
N GLY A 136 -32.97 -16.07 -8.93
CA GLY A 136 -33.34 -15.01 -8.00
C GLY A 136 -33.07 -15.31 -6.53
N LYS A 137 -32.48 -16.47 -6.21
CA LYS A 137 -32.17 -16.87 -4.84
C LYS A 137 -30.86 -16.24 -4.37
N THR A 138 -30.73 -16.09 -3.05
CA THR A 138 -29.45 -15.77 -2.41
C THR A 138 -28.51 -16.99 -2.50
N PRO A 139 -27.20 -16.78 -2.72
CA PRO A 139 -26.21 -17.84 -2.61
C PRO A 139 -26.29 -18.54 -1.25
N THR A 140 -26.10 -19.85 -1.26
CA THR A 140 -25.96 -20.63 -0.02
C THR A 140 -24.49 -20.66 0.34
N VAL A 141 -24.17 -20.35 1.59
CA VAL A 141 -22.80 -20.43 2.12
C VAL A 141 -22.81 -21.43 3.26
N ASP A 142 -22.06 -22.52 3.11
CA ASP A 142 -21.87 -23.48 4.19
C ASP A 142 -20.91 -22.87 5.21
N PHE A 143 -21.47 -22.44 6.33
CA PHE A 143 -20.69 -21.88 7.43
C PHE A 143 -20.15 -22.99 8.32
N PRO A 144 -18.84 -22.98 8.61
CA PRO A 144 -18.30 -23.77 9.70
C PRO A 144 -18.93 -23.32 11.03
N ASN A 145 -19.26 -24.29 11.88
CA ASN A 145 -19.83 -24.03 13.20
C ASN A 145 -18.71 -23.59 14.16
N VAL A 146 -18.19 -22.38 13.98
CA VAL A 146 -17.08 -21.84 14.76
C VAL A 146 -17.59 -21.40 16.13
N LYS A 147 -17.02 -21.97 17.20
CA LYS A 147 -17.31 -21.51 18.57
C LYS A 147 -16.89 -20.05 18.69
N LYS A 148 -17.77 -19.21 19.23
CA LYS A 148 -17.41 -17.83 19.59
C LYS A 148 -16.25 -17.87 20.59
N PRO A 149 -15.21 -17.03 20.41
CA PRO A 149 -14.13 -16.96 21.39
C PRO A 149 -14.69 -16.48 22.73
N GLU A 150 -13.99 -16.85 23.81
CA GLU A 150 -14.23 -16.23 25.11
C GLU A 150 -13.88 -14.75 25.03
N LYS A 151 -14.75 -13.90 25.61
CA LYS A 151 -14.50 -12.46 25.64
C LYS A 151 -13.30 -12.15 26.51
N ALA A 152 -12.34 -11.43 25.97
CA ALA A 152 -11.21 -10.87 26.70
C ALA A 152 -11.62 -9.47 27.21
N PRO A 153 -11.76 -9.26 28.52
CA PRO A 153 -12.23 -7.97 29.05
C PRO A 153 -11.21 -6.84 28.87
N VAL A 154 -9.93 -7.15 28.65
CA VAL A 154 -8.83 -6.18 28.51
C VAL A 154 -7.80 -6.65 27.48
N LEU A 155 -7.04 -5.72 26.89
CA LEU A 155 -5.89 -6.07 26.05
C LEU A 155 -4.83 -6.80 26.87
N GLU A 156 -4.19 -7.78 26.25
CA GLU A 156 -3.01 -8.42 26.83
C GLU A 156 -1.86 -7.42 26.88
N LYS A 157 -1.10 -7.38 27.98
CA LYS A 157 0.09 -6.55 28.06
C LYS A 157 1.16 -7.04 27.07
N PRO A 158 1.66 -6.20 26.15
CA PRO A 158 2.70 -6.65 25.22
C PRO A 158 4.01 -6.98 25.94
N GLU A 159 4.66 -8.05 25.48
CA GLU A 159 5.98 -8.45 25.91
C GLU A 159 6.91 -8.57 24.69
N LEU A 160 8.20 -8.26 24.89
CA LEU A 160 9.24 -8.52 23.91
C LEU A 160 9.68 -9.97 24.04
N LYS A 161 9.35 -10.77 23.03
CA LYS A 161 9.69 -12.19 22.93
C LYS A 161 9.82 -12.56 21.47
N SER A 162 11.01 -12.99 21.06
CA SER A 162 11.22 -13.58 19.75
C SER A 162 10.49 -14.93 19.65
N GLY A 163 9.77 -15.16 18.56
CA GLY A 163 9.10 -16.42 18.32
C GLY A 163 8.40 -16.47 16.97
N ILE A 164 8.18 -17.69 16.47
CA ILE A 164 7.41 -17.91 15.24
C ILE A 164 5.93 -17.88 15.59
N ALA A 165 5.19 -16.94 15.00
CA ALA A 165 3.73 -16.91 15.05
C ALA A 165 3.16 -17.66 13.85
N THR A 166 2.14 -18.49 14.06
CA THR A 166 1.50 -19.26 12.99
C THR A 166 0.16 -18.65 12.63
N LEU A 167 -0.05 -18.37 11.35
CA LEU A 167 -1.34 -18.04 10.76
C LEU A 167 -1.86 -19.23 9.97
N ASN A 168 -2.98 -19.80 10.41
CA ASN A 168 -3.76 -20.72 9.60
C ASN A 168 -4.97 -19.97 9.04
N GLY A 169 -5.36 -20.24 7.80
CA GLY A 169 -6.62 -19.70 7.33
C GLY A 169 -7.27 -20.44 6.19
N LYS A 170 -8.51 -20.06 5.93
CA LYS A 170 -9.34 -20.64 4.87
C LYS A 170 -10.26 -19.59 4.27
N PHE A 171 -10.20 -19.43 2.96
CA PHE A 171 -11.17 -18.65 2.20
C PHE A 171 -12.44 -19.50 1.96
N ILE A 172 -13.53 -19.13 2.62
CA ILE A 172 -14.85 -19.72 2.36
C ILE A 172 -15.33 -19.20 1.01
N GLY A 173 -15.72 -20.10 0.10
CA GLY A 173 -16.14 -19.72 -1.25
C GLY A 173 -14.99 -19.46 -2.23
N TYR A 174 -13.75 -19.84 -1.88
CA TYR A 174 -12.62 -19.79 -2.81
C TYR A 174 -12.91 -20.56 -4.09
N LYS A 175 -12.53 -19.99 -5.25
CA LYS A 175 -12.65 -20.64 -6.56
C LYS A 175 -11.29 -20.60 -7.26
N PRO A 176 -10.91 -21.68 -7.97
CA PRO A 176 -9.74 -21.65 -8.85
C PRO A 176 -9.82 -20.46 -9.82
N GLY A 177 -8.72 -19.71 -9.96
CA GLY A 177 -8.66 -18.48 -10.75
C GLY A 177 -8.87 -17.18 -9.96
N MET A 178 -9.10 -17.27 -8.64
CA MET A 178 -8.78 -16.20 -7.68
C MET A 178 -7.27 -16.13 -7.42
N ASP A 179 -6.78 -15.06 -6.79
CA ASP A 179 -5.36 -14.92 -6.46
C ASP A 179 -4.90 -16.08 -5.57
N GLU A 180 -3.88 -16.80 -6.05
CA GLU A 180 -3.23 -17.91 -5.34
C GLU A 180 -2.11 -17.40 -4.41
N GLU A 181 -1.58 -16.21 -4.69
CA GLU A 181 -0.53 -15.55 -3.92
C GLU A 181 -1.04 -14.21 -3.37
N LEU A 182 -1.08 -14.07 -2.05
CA LEU A 182 -1.59 -12.87 -1.38
C LEU A 182 -0.52 -12.21 -0.52
N PRO A 183 -0.29 -10.89 -0.65
CA PRO A 183 0.64 -10.19 0.22
C PRO A 183 0.05 -10.03 1.63
N ILE A 184 0.89 -10.26 2.63
CA ILE A 184 0.59 -9.98 4.03
C ILE A 184 1.75 -9.21 4.64
N TRP A 185 1.44 -8.11 5.31
CA TRP A 185 2.43 -7.13 5.76
C TRP A 185 2.48 -7.10 7.28
N VAL A 186 3.69 -7.11 7.83
CA VAL A 186 3.95 -6.93 9.26
C VAL A 186 4.77 -5.68 9.44
N PHE A 187 4.31 -4.76 10.28
CA PHE A 187 5.09 -3.57 10.58
C PHE A 187 6.22 -3.92 11.56
N ASN A 188 7.43 -3.52 11.20
CA ASN A 188 8.63 -3.82 11.96
C ASN A 188 8.97 -2.63 12.88
N ILE A 189 8.83 -2.86 14.18
CA ILE A 189 9.04 -1.81 15.20
C ILE A 189 10.50 -1.34 15.28
N LEU A 190 11.48 -2.16 14.87
CA LEU A 190 12.91 -1.81 14.92
C LEU A 190 13.36 -0.97 13.74
N THR A 191 12.83 -1.23 12.55
CA THR A 191 13.25 -0.53 11.33
C THR A 191 12.29 0.59 10.92
N ALA A 192 11.10 0.66 11.54
CA ALA A 192 9.98 1.47 11.08
C ALA A 192 9.62 1.18 9.60
N GLY A 193 9.86 -0.06 9.17
CA GLY A 193 9.51 -0.59 7.86
C GLY A 193 8.30 -1.51 7.94
N ALA A 194 7.92 -2.06 6.79
CA ALA A 194 6.92 -3.12 6.70
C ALA A 194 7.53 -4.31 5.96
N ASP A 195 7.52 -5.47 6.63
CA ASP A 195 7.98 -6.74 6.10
C ASP A 195 6.82 -7.39 5.33
N GLN A 196 6.98 -7.54 4.02
CA GLN A 196 6.02 -8.24 3.17
C GLN A 196 6.33 -9.73 3.15
N ASN A 197 5.34 -10.54 3.46
CA ASN A 197 5.32 -11.99 3.28
C ASN A 197 4.26 -12.36 2.24
N THR A 198 4.31 -13.60 1.74
CA THR A 198 3.35 -14.11 0.76
C THR A 198 2.60 -15.31 1.34
N ILE A 199 1.28 -15.25 1.30
CA ILE A 199 0.40 -16.39 1.54
C ILE A 199 0.22 -17.14 0.23
N ASN A 200 0.44 -18.44 0.25
CA ASN A 200 0.11 -19.34 -0.85
C ASN A 200 -1.19 -20.07 -0.52
N VAL A 201 -2.24 -19.81 -1.28
CA VAL A 201 -3.58 -20.38 -1.10
C VAL A 201 -3.66 -21.70 -1.87
N LYS A 202 -4.05 -22.77 -1.18
CA LYS A 202 -4.27 -24.08 -1.80
C LYS A 202 -5.58 -24.11 -2.59
N PRO A 203 -5.78 -25.07 -3.50
CA PRO A 203 -7.02 -25.19 -4.27
C PRO A 203 -8.31 -25.31 -3.44
N ASP A 204 -8.21 -25.78 -2.20
CA ASP A 204 -9.34 -25.86 -1.25
C ASP A 204 -9.60 -24.55 -0.47
N GLY A 205 -8.88 -23.48 -0.82
CA GLY A 205 -8.93 -22.17 -0.18
C GLY A 205 -8.13 -22.07 1.12
N SER A 206 -7.47 -23.13 1.58
CA SER A 206 -6.69 -23.12 2.82
C SER A 206 -5.28 -22.58 2.64
N PHE A 207 -4.71 -22.01 3.70
CA PHE A 207 -3.33 -21.55 3.73
C PHE A 207 -2.72 -21.65 5.12
N LYS A 208 -1.38 -21.67 5.16
CA LYS A 208 -0.59 -21.58 6.39
C LYS A 208 0.60 -20.66 6.14
N LEU A 209 0.89 -19.79 7.09
CA LEU A 209 2.07 -18.94 7.08
C LEU A 209 2.70 -18.89 8.47
N GLU A 210 4.03 -18.91 8.52
CA GLU A 210 4.81 -18.78 9.75
C GLU A 210 5.63 -17.49 9.65
N ILE A 211 5.46 -16.60 10.63
CA ILE A 211 6.09 -15.29 10.64
C ILE A 211 6.90 -15.13 11.94
N PRO A 212 8.21 -14.83 11.87
CA PRO A 212 8.97 -14.46 13.06
C PRO A 212 8.48 -13.11 13.58
N LEU A 213 8.05 -13.06 14.83
CA LEU A 213 7.59 -11.85 15.50
C LEU A 213 8.39 -11.62 16.79
N LEU A 214 8.56 -10.35 17.15
CA LEU A 214 9.23 -9.91 18.37
C LEU A 214 8.24 -9.56 19.51
N HIS A 215 6.98 -9.29 19.17
CA HIS A 215 5.93 -8.92 20.11
C HIS A 215 4.56 -9.21 19.48
N ILE A 216 3.47 -8.91 20.20
CA ILE A 216 2.14 -8.89 19.59
C ILE A 216 2.12 -7.82 18.49
N SER A 217 2.11 -8.24 17.23
CA SER A 217 2.28 -7.35 16.09
C SER A 217 0.99 -7.22 15.29
N SER A 218 0.73 -6.00 14.81
CA SER A 218 -0.32 -5.77 13.82
C SER A 218 0.13 -6.34 12.48
N VAL A 219 -0.78 -7.09 11.86
CA VAL A 219 -0.62 -7.73 10.57
C VAL A 219 -1.73 -7.24 9.65
N VAL A 220 -1.39 -6.93 8.40
CA VAL A 220 -2.32 -6.48 7.38
C VAL A 220 -2.36 -7.49 6.25
N LEU A 221 -3.50 -8.16 6.10
CA LEU A 221 -3.79 -9.02 4.96
C LEU A 221 -4.49 -8.20 3.88
N SER A 222 -3.90 -8.18 2.68
CA SER A 222 -4.47 -7.53 1.51
C SER A 222 -4.47 -8.51 0.34
N GLY A 223 -5.62 -8.76 -0.30
CA GLY A 223 -5.70 -9.74 -1.39
C GLY A 223 -6.98 -9.69 -2.22
N ASN A 224 -6.96 -10.23 -3.45
CA ASN A 224 -8.12 -10.45 -4.32
C ASN A 224 -8.91 -9.18 -4.70
N SER A 225 -8.32 -7.98 -4.61
CA SER A 225 -8.99 -6.67 -4.74
C SER A 225 -10.17 -6.40 -3.78
N VAL A 226 -10.58 -7.39 -2.99
CA VAL A 226 -11.78 -7.35 -2.13
C VAL A 226 -11.46 -7.67 -0.67
N VAL A 227 -10.35 -8.33 -0.36
CA VAL A 227 -9.98 -8.67 1.02
C VAL A 227 -8.96 -7.67 1.53
N HIS A 228 -9.34 -6.92 2.57
CA HIS A 228 -8.43 -6.10 3.35
C HIS A 228 -8.82 -6.18 4.81
N THR A 229 -7.90 -6.64 5.66
CA THR A 229 -8.14 -6.73 7.11
C THR A 229 -6.85 -6.55 7.90
N ARG A 230 -6.98 -5.89 9.05
CA ARG A 230 -5.92 -5.74 10.04
C ARG A 230 -6.27 -6.56 11.26
N PHE A 231 -5.31 -7.33 11.77
CA PHE A 231 -5.47 -8.15 12.97
C PHE A 231 -4.12 -8.29 13.68
N TYR A 232 -4.12 -8.90 14.86
CA TYR A 232 -2.92 -9.11 15.68
C TYR A 232 -2.53 -10.57 15.73
N MET A 233 -1.23 -10.82 15.68
CA MET A 233 -0.61 -12.13 15.88
C MET A 233 0.39 -12.07 17.04
N LYS A 234 0.59 -13.21 17.71
CA LYS A 234 1.44 -13.32 18.90
C LYS A 234 2.60 -14.31 18.68
N PRO A 235 3.84 -13.98 19.07
CA PRO A 235 4.98 -14.88 18.93
C PRO A 235 4.76 -16.21 19.69
N GLY A 236 5.04 -17.33 19.03
CA GLY A 236 4.92 -18.67 19.61
C GLY A 236 3.50 -19.23 19.67
N GLU A 237 2.51 -18.50 19.14
CA GLU A 237 1.10 -18.87 19.21
C GLU A 237 0.49 -19.04 17.81
N THR A 238 -0.68 -19.69 17.76
CA THR A 238 -1.44 -19.87 16.52
C THR A 238 -2.67 -18.96 16.50
N THR A 239 -2.78 -18.14 15.47
CA THR A 239 -3.99 -17.42 15.09
C THR A 239 -4.59 -18.11 13.88
N SER A 240 -5.88 -18.44 13.93
CA SER A 240 -6.59 -19.05 12.80
C SER A 240 -7.72 -18.14 12.32
N VAL A 241 -7.93 -18.04 11.00
CA VAL A 241 -8.98 -17.20 10.41
C VAL A 241 -9.72 -17.88 9.27
N GLU A 242 -11.04 -17.89 9.34
CA GLU A 242 -11.87 -18.20 8.17
C GLU A 242 -12.43 -16.90 7.58
N ILE A 243 -12.29 -16.75 6.27
CA ILE A 243 -12.55 -15.52 5.54
C ILE A 243 -13.79 -15.76 4.66
N ASN A 244 -14.89 -15.09 5.01
CA ASN A 244 -16.18 -15.24 4.34
C ASN A 244 -16.22 -14.39 3.06
N MET A 245 -15.69 -14.94 1.96
CA MET A 245 -15.67 -14.23 0.68
C MET A 245 -17.07 -13.81 0.20
N PRO A 246 -18.12 -14.66 0.30
CA PRO A 246 -19.47 -14.25 -0.08
C PRO A 246 -19.97 -13.00 0.66
N GLU A 247 -19.77 -12.91 1.98
CA GLU A 247 -20.16 -11.70 2.72
C GLU A 247 -19.29 -10.50 2.36
N ILE A 248 -17.98 -10.68 2.21
CA ILE A 248 -17.07 -9.59 1.83
C ILE A 248 -17.48 -9.01 0.49
N CYS A 249 -17.70 -9.85 -0.52
CA CYS A 249 -18.09 -9.41 -1.85
C CYS A 249 -19.50 -8.81 -1.87
N ARG A 250 -20.46 -9.37 -1.11
CA ARG A 250 -21.82 -8.80 -0.97
C ARG A 250 -21.78 -7.43 -0.31
N ALA A 251 -21.07 -7.28 0.81
CA ALA A 251 -20.99 -6.03 1.57
C ALA A 251 -20.31 -4.90 0.79
N GLN A 252 -19.39 -5.23 -0.12
CA GLN A 252 -18.73 -4.25 -1.00
C GLN A 252 -19.50 -3.94 -2.28
N SER A 253 -20.56 -4.69 -2.59
CA SER A 253 -21.35 -4.46 -3.79
C SER A 253 -22.30 -3.28 -3.62
N LYS A 254 -22.39 -2.42 -4.64
CA LYS A 254 -23.34 -1.31 -4.64
C LYS A 254 -24.78 -1.79 -4.74
N ILE A 255 -25.02 -2.88 -5.46
CA ILE A 255 -26.35 -3.48 -5.62
C ILE A 255 -26.69 -4.45 -4.46
N GLN A 256 -25.73 -5.26 -3.99
CA GLN A 256 -26.03 -6.36 -3.05
C GLN A 256 -25.86 -5.98 -1.56
N SER A 257 -25.19 -4.86 -1.24
CA SER A 257 -24.91 -4.47 0.15
C SER A 257 -26.16 -4.23 1.01
N SER A 258 -27.28 -3.85 0.38
CA SER A 258 -28.58 -3.65 1.03
C SER A 258 -29.32 -4.95 1.36
N LYS A 259 -28.91 -6.08 0.75
CA LYS A 259 -29.50 -7.40 1.03
C LYS A 259 -29.08 -7.91 2.42
N PRO A 260 -29.81 -8.86 3.03
CA PRO A 260 -29.44 -9.41 4.32
C PRO A 260 -27.99 -9.92 4.35
N SER A 261 -27.31 -9.68 5.47
CA SER A 261 -25.95 -10.17 5.70
C SER A 261 -25.91 -11.69 5.70
N LEU A 262 -24.83 -12.24 5.15
CA LEU A 262 -24.51 -13.67 5.19
C LEU A 262 -23.75 -14.05 6.47
N GLY A 263 -23.54 -13.13 7.41
CA GLY A 263 -22.81 -13.37 8.66
C GLY A 263 -21.60 -12.45 8.80
N ASN A 264 -20.65 -12.83 9.64
CA ASN A 264 -19.42 -12.06 9.83
C ASN A 264 -18.50 -12.23 8.62
N LYS A 265 -17.67 -11.21 8.36
CA LYS A 265 -16.66 -11.24 7.27
C LYS A 265 -15.49 -12.15 7.64
N PHE A 266 -15.12 -12.18 8.91
CA PHE A 266 -13.98 -12.92 9.43
C PHE A 266 -14.36 -13.70 10.69
N TYR A 267 -13.80 -14.90 10.85
CA TYR A 267 -13.99 -15.74 12.03
C TYR A 267 -12.61 -16.12 12.57
N PHE A 268 -12.12 -15.34 13.54
CA PHE A 268 -10.84 -15.63 14.19
C PHE A 268 -11.01 -16.63 15.34
N THR A 269 -10.06 -17.55 15.45
CA THR A 269 -9.91 -18.48 16.59
C THR A 269 -8.43 -18.60 16.99
N GLY A 270 -8.16 -19.18 18.15
CA GLY A 270 -6.81 -19.25 18.72
C GLY A 270 -6.40 -17.94 19.39
N ALA A 271 -5.12 -17.62 19.33
CA ALA A 271 -4.57 -16.45 20.00
C ALA A 271 -5.17 -15.14 19.47
N LEU A 272 -5.53 -14.25 20.41
CA LEU A 272 -6.10 -12.91 20.16
C LEU A 272 -7.42 -12.93 19.36
N ALA A 273 -8.14 -14.06 19.37
CA ALA A 273 -9.37 -14.23 18.60
C ALA A 273 -10.45 -13.19 18.93
N ASP A 274 -10.64 -12.84 20.20
CA ASP A 274 -11.70 -11.91 20.59
C ASP A 274 -11.47 -10.50 20.01
N ILE A 275 -10.30 -9.90 20.26
CA ILE A 275 -9.97 -8.58 19.71
C ILE A 275 -9.91 -8.59 18.18
N ASN A 276 -9.41 -9.66 17.56
CA ASN A 276 -9.36 -9.77 16.10
C ASN A 276 -10.77 -9.87 15.49
N ASN A 277 -11.69 -10.58 16.12
CA ASN A 277 -13.08 -10.63 15.66
C ASN A 277 -13.79 -9.28 15.85
N ASP A 278 -13.53 -8.56 16.95
CA ASP A 278 -14.10 -7.23 17.19
C ASP A 278 -13.64 -6.24 16.10
N LEU A 279 -12.33 -6.12 15.88
CA LEU A 279 -11.75 -5.22 14.88
C LEU A 279 -12.21 -5.53 13.45
N ALA A 280 -12.28 -6.82 13.09
CA ALA A 280 -12.54 -7.22 11.72
C ALA A 280 -14.04 -7.20 11.34
N ASN A 281 -14.95 -7.31 12.32
CA ASN A 281 -16.39 -7.44 12.06
C ASN A 281 -17.25 -6.30 12.60
N ASN A 282 -16.75 -5.49 13.53
CA ASN A 282 -17.44 -4.32 14.05
C ASN A 282 -16.71 -3.03 13.64
N PRO A 283 -16.63 -2.72 12.32
CA PRO A 283 -15.97 -1.50 11.88
C PRO A 283 -16.78 -0.30 12.39
N VAL A 284 -16.12 0.51 13.21
CA VAL A 284 -16.62 1.80 13.67
C VAL A 284 -15.85 2.91 12.98
N GLU A 285 -16.49 4.06 12.81
CA GLU A 285 -15.72 5.26 12.49
C GLU A 285 -14.90 5.64 13.73
N GLU A 286 -13.63 5.27 13.72
CA GLU A 286 -12.71 5.63 14.80
C GLU A 286 -12.56 7.16 14.87
N PRO A 287 -12.75 7.76 16.06
CA PRO A 287 -12.41 9.15 16.30
C PRO A 287 -10.96 9.41 15.89
N SER A 288 -10.74 10.52 15.21
CA SER A 288 -9.41 11.04 14.87
C SER A 288 -9.54 12.53 14.59
N PHE A 289 -8.47 13.25 14.86
CA PHE A 289 -8.34 14.68 14.54
C PHE A 289 -7.26 14.94 13.50
N SER A 290 -6.78 13.88 12.84
CA SER A 290 -5.91 13.96 11.68
C SER A 290 -6.65 14.56 10.49
N VAL A 291 -5.92 15.30 9.65
CA VAL A 291 -6.45 15.94 8.43
C VAL A 291 -6.81 14.88 7.38
N ARG A 292 -8.05 14.90 6.87
CA ARG A 292 -8.62 13.90 5.95
C ARG A 292 -8.89 14.43 4.54
N SER A 293 -8.81 15.75 4.31
CA SER A 293 -9.03 16.36 3.00
C SER A 293 -8.05 17.51 2.72
N GLN A 294 -7.92 17.89 1.45
CA GLN A 294 -7.12 19.06 1.06
C GLN A 294 -7.69 20.35 1.65
N GLU A 295 -9.01 20.46 1.74
CA GLU A 295 -9.67 21.63 2.34
C GLU A 295 -9.36 21.75 3.84
N GLU A 296 -9.44 20.63 4.57
CA GLU A 296 -9.03 20.57 5.98
C GLU A 296 -7.54 20.91 6.16
N TYR A 297 -6.69 20.44 5.24
CA TYR A 297 -5.26 20.74 5.25
C TYR A 297 -5.00 22.22 5.05
N ASP A 298 -5.62 22.83 4.04
CA ASP A 298 -5.47 24.25 3.71
C ASP A 298 -5.99 25.12 4.86
N GLN A 299 -7.09 24.71 5.50
CA GLN A 299 -7.62 25.40 6.67
C GLN A 299 -6.69 25.28 7.87
N MET A 300 -6.20 24.07 8.19
CA MET A 300 -5.21 23.86 9.24
C MET A 300 -3.97 24.73 9.03
N MET A 301 -3.44 24.78 7.79
CA MET A 301 -2.28 25.61 7.47
C MET A 301 -2.56 27.10 7.69
N LYS A 302 -3.76 27.59 7.36
CA LYS A 302 -4.13 28.97 7.68
C LYS A 302 -4.20 29.19 9.19
N ASP A 303 -4.87 28.31 9.93
CA ASP A 303 -5.07 28.40 11.37
C ASP A 303 -3.73 28.51 12.11
N ILE A 304 -2.78 27.63 11.80
CA ILE A 304 -1.51 27.54 12.54
C ILE A 304 -0.46 28.57 12.11
N SER A 305 -0.65 29.24 10.97
CA SER A 305 0.39 30.03 10.29
C SER A 305 1.03 31.15 11.14
N THR A 306 0.34 31.63 12.17
CA THR A 306 0.79 32.73 13.04
C THR A 306 0.80 32.35 14.52
N MET A 307 0.59 31.08 14.85
CA MET A 307 0.54 30.62 16.23
C MET A 307 1.91 30.64 16.91
N THR A 308 1.92 30.91 18.21
CA THR A 308 3.05 30.52 19.08
C THR A 308 3.06 29.00 19.28
N VAL A 309 4.16 28.45 19.81
CA VAL A 309 4.21 27.02 20.13
C VAL A 309 3.14 26.62 21.15
N ASP A 310 2.83 27.48 22.13
CA ASP A 310 1.80 27.21 23.13
C ASP A 310 0.38 27.23 22.53
N GLN A 311 0.08 28.20 21.66
CA GLN A 311 -1.18 28.25 20.92
C GLN A 311 -1.34 27.01 20.02
N TYR A 312 -0.26 26.57 19.37
CA TYR A 312 -0.27 25.35 18.57
C TYR A 312 -0.51 24.10 19.43
N LYS A 313 0.08 24.04 20.63
CA LYS A 313 -0.16 22.95 21.58
C LYS A 313 -1.61 22.91 22.06
N GLU A 314 -2.17 24.07 22.40
CA GLU A 314 -3.58 24.20 22.78
C GLU A 314 -4.50 23.78 21.63
N TYR A 315 -4.25 24.25 20.42
CA TYR A 315 -5.02 23.91 19.21
C TYR A 315 -5.15 22.39 18.99
N TRP A 316 -4.04 21.64 19.10
CA TRP A 316 -4.08 20.19 18.95
C TRP A 316 -4.66 19.47 20.17
N THR A 317 -4.40 19.97 21.37
CA THR A 317 -4.94 19.39 22.61
C THR A 317 -6.46 19.49 22.64
N GLU A 318 -7.05 20.61 22.20
CA GLU A 318 -8.51 20.76 22.09
C GLU A 318 -9.13 19.76 21.10
N LYS A 319 -8.48 19.56 19.94
CA LYS A 319 -8.94 18.57 18.95
C LYS A 319 -8.82 17.15 19.46
N TYR A 320 -7.73 16.83 20.16
CA TYR A 320 -7.55 15.56 20.84
C TYR A 320 -8.66 15.33 21.88
N GLN A 321 -8.98 16.31 22.72
CA GLN A 321 -10.03 16.17 23.73
C GLN A 321 -11.40 15.92 23.09
N LYS A 322 -11.73 16.61 21.99
CA LYS A 322 -12.95 16.35 21.21
C LYS A 322 -13.00 14.90 20.69
N ALA A 323 -11.89 14.36 20.21
CA ALA A 323 -11.82 12.96 19.76
C ALA A 323 -11.92 11.97 20.93
N VAL A 324 -11.37 12.29 22.10
CA VAL A 324 -11.54 11.50 23.33
C VAL A 324 -13.00 11.50 23.78
N ASP A 325 -13.68 12.64 23.72
CA ASP A 325 -15.09 12.76 24.05
C ASP A 325 -15.94 11.93 23.07
N GLN A 326 -15.65 11.97 21.77
CA GLN A 326 -16.27 11.10 20.77
C GLN A 326 -16.04 9.62 21.08
N LEU A 327 -14.82 9.24 21.46
CA LEU A 327 -14.50 7.87 21.86
C LEU A 327 -15.34 7.44 23.07
N SER A 328 -15.57 8.32 24.05
CA SER A 328 -16.39 8.00 25.23
C SER A 328 -17.85 7.66 24.90
N GLN A 329 -18.38 8.24 23.81
CA GLN A 329 -19.76 8.03 23.36
C GLN A 329 -19.90 6.83 22.41
N LEU A 330 -18.79 6.26 21.95
CA LEU A 330 -18.80 5.15 21.00
C LEU A 330 -19.31 3.86 21.65
N THR A 331 -20.34 3.25 21.07
CA THR A 331 -20.93 1.99 21.52
C THR A 331 -20.67 0.86 20.52
N GLY A 332 -20.85 -0.40 20.93
CA GLY A 332 -20.69 -1.55 20.03
C GLY A 332 -19.25 -2.07 19.86
N ILE A 333 -18.29 -1.53 20.62
CA ILE A 333 -16.90 -2.00 20.67
C ILE A 333 -16.52 -2.53 22.05
N SER A 334 -15.55 -3.44 22.10
CA SER A 334 -14.98 -3.93 23.36
C SER A 334 -14.13 -2.86 24.07
N ASP A 335 -13.88 -3.07 25.37
CA ASP A 335 -12.96 -2.22 26.13
C ASP A 335 -11.52 -2.31 25.60
N ALA A 336 -11.13 -3.48 25.11
CA ALA A 336 -9.84 -3.69 24.46
C ALA A 336 -9.71 -2.86 23.17
N HIS A 337 -10.73 -2.84 22.32
CA HIS A 337 -10.77 -2.00 21.13
C HIS A 337 -10.77 -0.50 21.50
N ARG A 338 -11.54 -0.11 22.51
CA ARG A 338 -11.54 1.27 23.03
C ARG A 338 -10.14 1.69 23.50
N GLN A 339 -9.41 0.81 24.18
CA GLN A 339 -8.03 1.05 24.60
C GLN A 339 -7.10 1.27 23.39
N LEU A 340 -7.22 0.47 22.32
CA LEU A 340 -6.43 0.67 21.09
C LEU A 340 -6.67 2.06 20.46
N ILE A 341 -7.93 2.52 20.39
CA ILE A 341 -8.26 3.83 19.84
C ILE A 341 -7.69 4.94 20.73
N ALA A 342 -7.86 4.85 22.05
CA ALA A 342 -7.33 5.85 22.99
C ALA A 342 -5.81 6.01 22.86
N MET A 343 -5.10 4.91 22.67
CA MET A 343 -3.66 4.90 22.44
C MET A 343 -3.25 5.51 21.10
N LYS A 344 -3.99 5.20 20.03
CA LYS A 344 -3.80 5.83 18.72
C LYS A 344 -3.98 7.35 18.81
N LEU A 345 -5.00 7.84 19.51
CA LEU A 345 -5.23 9.27 19.71
C LEU A 345 -4.07 9.95 20.45
N LYS A 346 -3.51 9.31 21.50
CA LYS A 346 -2.32 9.82 22.20
C LYS A 346 -1.11 9.92 21.28
N HIS A 347 -0.89 8.91 20.43
CA HIS A 347 0.20 8.93 19.47
C HIS A 347 0.00 9.99 18.39
N GLU A 348 -1.22 10.15 17.86
CA GLU A 348 -1.55 11.23 16.93
C GLU A 348 -1.25 12.60 17.56
N LEU A 349 -1.60 12.80 18.85
CA LEU A 349 -1.31 14.06 19.53
C LEU A 349 0.19 14.27 19.70
N ALA A 350 0.93 13.25 20.14
CA ALA A 350 2.38 13.32 20.28
C ALA A 350 3.07 13.68 18.95
N ASP A 351 2.65 13.07 17.84
CA ASP A 351 3.17 13.36 16.50
C ASP A 351 2.91 14.81 16.08
N GLN A 352 1.69 15.31 16.28
CA GLN A 352 1.36 16.72 16.00
C GLN A 352 2.19 17.67 16.85
N LEU A 353 2.30 17.46 18.16
CA LEU A 353 3.04 18.36 19.06
C LEU A 353 4.55 18.34 18.77
N LEU A 354 5.13 17.20 18.42
CA LEU A 354 6.52 17.14 17.97
C LEU A 354 6.73 17.81 16.60
N GLY A 355 5.68 17.89 15.79
CA GLY A 355 5.61 18.55 14.49
C GLY A 355 5.47 20.07 14.50
N TYR A 356 5.67 20.77 15.63
CA TYR A 356 5.44 22.23 15.76
C TYR A 356 6.16 23.12 14.72
N ARG A 357 7.21 22.62 14.07
CA ARG A 357 7.87 23.32 12.94
C ARG A 357 6.96 23.51 11.72
N ALA A 358 5.83 22.80 11.66
CA ALA A 358 4.77 23.03 10.68
C ALA A 358 4.27 24.47 10.69
N ILE A 359 4.39 25.22 11.80
CA ILE A 359 4.01 26.64 11.89
C ILE A 359 4.81 27.49 10.88
N GLU A 360 6.12 27.29 10.74
CA GLU A 360 6.93 28.04 9.75
C GLU A 360 6.54 27.68 8.33
N TYR A 361 6.34 26.38 8.09
CA TYR A 361 5.88 25.90 6.79
C TYR A 361 4.53 26.53 6.41
N ALA A 362 3.58 26.53 7.35
CA ALA A 362 2.27 27.15 7.22
C ALA A 362 2.34 28.66 6.94
N TYR A 363 3.22 29.38 7.65
CA TYR A 363 3.48 30.80 7.41
C TYR A 363 3.97 31.04 5.99
N ARG A 364 4.96 30.26 5.52
CA ARG A 364 5.50 30.36 4.16
C ARG A 364 4.43 30.09 3.11
N GLN A 365 3.64 29.04 3.27
CA GLN A 365 2.57 28.68 2.34
C GLN A 365 1.51 29.78 2.25
N THR A 366 1.03 30.27 3.41
CA THR A 366 -0.01 31.30 3.48
C THR A 366 0.45 32.62 2.85
N ASN A 367 1.74 32.95 2.97
CA ASN A 367 2.33 34.17 2.42
C ASN A 367 3.02 33.97 1.05
N LYS A 368 2.93 32.76 0.46
CA LYS A 368 3.57 32.41 -0.82
C LYS A 368 5.09 32.69 -0.85
N ILE A 369 5.77 32.44 0.27
CA ILE A 369 7.21 32.65 0.42
C ILE A 369 7.95 31.36 0.05
N PRO A 370 8.90 31.40 -0.92
CA PRO A 370 9.71 30.24 -1.25
C PRO A 370 10.49 29.69 -0.05
N LYS A 371 10.77 28.38 -0.05
CA LYS A 371 11.46 27.69 1.05
C LYS A 371 12.83 28.30 1.38
N ASP A 372 13.58 28.70 0.37
CA ASP A 372 14.96 29.20 0.51
C ASP A 372 15.02 30.73 0.68
N SER A 373 13.87 31.41 0.67
CA SER A 373 13.81 32.85 0.91
C SER A 373 13.92 33.18 2.39
N VAL A 374 14.61 34.28 2.69
CA VAL A 374 14.69 34.86 4.03
C VAL A 374 13.29 35.30 4.48
N LEU A 375 12.89 34.91 5.70
CA LEU A 375 11.64 35.36 6.29
C LEU A 375 11.84 36.72 6.95
N VAL A 376 11.44 37.78 6.27
CA VAL A 376 11.46 39.15 6.81
C VAL A 376 10.25 39.33 7.72
N ASN A 377 10.44 39.82 8.94
CA ASN A 377 9.39 40.05 9.96
C ASN A 377 8.66 38.81 10.50
N TYR A 378 9.22 37.62 10.32
CA TYR A 378 8.70 36.40 10.95
C TYR A 378 9.39 36.16 12.30
N VAL A 379 8.59 35.95 13.35
CA VAL A 379 9.10 35.52 14.66
C VAL A 379 9.04 33.99 14.69
N LYS A 380 10.21 33.35 14.59
CA LYS A 380 10.30 31.89 14.62
C LYS A 380 9.76 31.34 15.95
N PRO A 381 8.80 30.40 15.93
CA PRO A 381 8.36 29.70 17.12
C PRO A 381 9.52 28.87 17.69
N ILE A 382 9.86 29.11 18.95
CA ILE A 382 10.92 28.39 19.67
C ILE A 382 10.25 27.51 20.72
N ALA A 383 10.36 26.19 20.55
CA ALA A 383 9.99 25.24 21.59
C ALA A 383 11.18 25.06 22.55
N THR A 384 11.01 25.48 23.80
CA THR A 384 11.95 25.22 24.90
C THR A 384 11.63 23.88 25.56
N GLN A 385 12.44 23.42 26.52
CA GLN A 385 12.22 22.14 27.20
C GLN A 385 10.81 22.03 27.83
N ASP A 386 10.28 23.11 28.39
CA ASP A 386 8.96 23.12 29.04
C ASP A 386 7.80 22.78 28.08
N TYR A 387 7.97 23.11 26.80
CA TYR A 387 6.99 22.76 25.77
C TYR A 387 6.74 21.25 25.73
N PHE A 388 7.81 20.46 25.85
CA PHE A 388 7.84 19.01 25.69
C PHE A 388 7.42 18.22 26.94
N ASN A 389 6.97 18.89 28.00
CA ASN A 389 6.48 18.24 29.23
C ASN A 389 5.25 17.34 29.02
N PHE A 390 4.68 17.28 27.80
CA PHE A 390 3.65 16.30 27.42
C PHE A 390 4.21 14.89 27.18
N LEU A 391 5.52 14.73 26.96
CA LEU A 391 6.12 13.45 26.58
C LEU A 391 5.85 12.33 27.60
N PRO A 392 5.98 12.54 28.93
CA PRO A 392 5.72 11.48 29.91
C PRO A 392 4.27 10.95 29.87
N GLU A 393 3.31 11.81 29.50
CA GLU A 393 1.89 11.46 29.44
C GLU A 393 1.53 10.74 28.13
N LEU A 394 2.09 11.19 27.01
CA LEU A 394 1.73 10.71 25.67
C LEU A 394 2.62 9.58 25.14
N LEU A 395 3.89 9.52 25.58
CA LEU A 395 4.90 8.54 25.19
C LEU A 395 5.58 7.95 26.42
N SER A 396 4.80 7.25 27.23
CA SER A 396 5.26 6.65 28.47
C SER A 396 6.12 5.39 28.25
N ASN A 397 6.73 4.90 29.32
CA ASN A 397 7.41 3.60 29.39
C ASN A 397 6.42 2.39 29.35
N ASP A 398 5.18 2.60 28.93
CA ASP A 398 4.15 1.57 28.91
C ASP A 398 4.22 0.72 27.63
N PRO A 399 4.53 -0.59 27.71
CA PRO A 399 4.66 -1.45 26.53
C PRO A 399 3.40 -1.56 25.69
N TYR A 400 2.21 -1.17 26.19
CA TYR A 400 1.01 -1.17 25.36
C TYR A 400 1.22 -0.37 24.06
N PHE A 401 2.05 0.69 24.05
CA PHE A 401 2.19 1.58 22.90
C PHE A 401 2.57 0.84 21.60
N ILE A 402 3.24 -0.32 21.68
CA ILE A 402 3.65 -1.08 20.49
C ILE A 402 2.50 -1.78 19.76
N TYR A 403 1.28 -1.79 20.33
CA TYR A 403 0.09 -2.19 19.60
C TYR A 403 -0.15 -1.29 18.38
N ASN A 404 0.13 0.01 18.51
CA ASN A 404 0.06 0.93 17.39
C ASN A 404 1.41 0.96 16.66
N SER A 405 1.50 0.23 15.56
CA SER A 405 2.74 0.10 14.78
C SER A 405 3.31 1.43 14.27
N ASN A 406 2.49 2.49 14.13
CA ASN A 406 2.98 3.79 13.69
C ASN A 406 3.93 4.45 14.70
N VAL A 407 3.93 3.99 15.96
CA VAL A 407 4.87 4.45 16.99
C VAL A 407 6.33 4.25 16.58
N ALA A 408 6.62 3.29 15.70
CA ALA A 408 7.97 3.07 15.20
C ALA A 408 8.55 4.32 14.50
N TYR A 409 7.72 5.04 13.74
CA TYR A 409 8.11 6.29 13.07
C TYR A 409 8.34 7.41 14.07
N LEU A 410 7.45 7.50 15.06
CA LEU A 410 7.52 8.50 16.12
C LEU A 410 8.82 8.36 16.94
N LEU A 411 9.16 7.14 17.36
CA LEU A 411 10.41 6.83 18.06
C LEU A 411 11.65 7.20 17.24
N ARG A 412 11.64 6.86 15.94
CA ARG A 412 12.75 7.17 15.03
C ARG A 412 12.98 8.67 14.89
N GLY A 413 11.90 9.46 14.88
CA GLY A 413 11.97 10.92 14.83
C GLY A 413 12.37 11.56 16.17
N LEU A 414 11.90 10.99 17.29
CA LEU A 414 12.04 11.55 18.64
C LEU A 414 13.50 11.85 19.02
N GLN A 415 14.43 10.96 18.67
CA GLN A 415 15.86 11.12 18.97
C GLN A 415 16.53 12.32 18.27
N PHE A 416 15.90 12.88 17.23
CA PHE A 416 16.43 14.00 16.45
C PHE A 416 15.69 15.32 16.69
N ILE A 417 14.74 15.33 17.64
CA ILE A 417 13.97 16.53 17.99
C ILE A 417 14.88 17.55 18.67
N ASN A 418 14.79 18.81 18.25
CA ASN A 418 15.53 19.90 18.88
C ASN A 418 14.78 20.42 20.12
N PHE A 419 15.18 19.95 21.29
CA PHE A 419 14.59 20.34 22.58
C PHE A 419 15.09 21.70 23.11
N THR A 420 16.09 22.30 22.46
CA THR A 420 16.70 23.56 22.92
C THR A 420 16.14 24.77 22.20
N GLY A 421 15.49 24.57 21.06
CA GLY A 421 15.01 25.64 20.18
C GLY A 421 16.11 26.45 19.50
N LYS A 422 17.39 26.18 19.78
CA LYS A 422 18.53 26.84 19.12
C LYS A 422 18.74 26.28 17.72
N ASP A 423 19.07 27.13 16.75
CA ASP A 423 19.39 26.64 15.41
C ASP A 423 20.61 25.72 15.44
N ILE A 424 20.44 24.51 14.89
CA ILE A 424 21.51 23.55 14.71
C ILE A 424 22.10 23.81 13.32
N LYS A 425 23.30 24.40 13.29
CA LYS A 425 24.12 24.45 12.08
C LYS A 425 25.03 23.23 12.10
N LEU A 426 24.83 22.33 11.14
CA LEU A 426 25.71 21.20 10.94
C LEU A 426 26.81 21.62 9.97
N GLU A 427 28.05 21.36 10.35
CA GLU A 427 29.18 21.45 9.42
C GLU A 427 29.14 20.30 8.39
N LYS A 428 29.94 20.41 7.34
CA LYS A 428 30.08 19.34 6.33
C LYS A 428 30.48 18.03 7.03
N ASP A 429 29.72 16.97 6.80
CA ASP A 429 29.87 15.62 7.38
C ASP A 429 29.45 15.47 8.86
N GLU A 430 28.93 16.52 9.50
CA GLU A 430 28.38 16.42 10.86
C GLU A 430 27.01 15.73 10.86
N LYS A 431 26.84 14.73 11.73
CA LYS A 431 25.55 14.05 11.91
C LYS A 431 24.65 14.89 12.80
N PHE A 432 23.33 14.82 12.56
CA PHE A 432 22.36 15.36 13.51
C PHE A 432 22.63 14.80 14.92
N PRO A 433 22.62 15.65 15.96
CA PRO A 433 22.88 15.20 17.32
C PRO A 433 21.80 14.22 17.79
N ASP A 434 22.25 13.20 18.52
CA ASP A 434 21.38 12.31 19.27
C ASP A 434 20.93 13.00 20.56
N ASN A 435 19.63 13.28 20.65
CA ASN A 435 19.04 14.03 21.75
C ASN A 435 18.41 13.12 22.83
N THR A 436 18.80 11.84 22.90
CA THR A 436 18.31 10.89 23.90
C THR A 436 18.50 11.38 25.35
N ALA A 437 19.57 12.12 25.63
CA ALA A 437 19.81 12.70 26.95
C ALA A 437 18.77 13.78 27.33
N ASP A 438 18.26 14.54 26.36
CA ASP A 438 17.19 15.51 26.59
C ASP A 438 15.86 14.80 26.83
N ILE A 439 15.58 13.72 26.07
CA ILE A 439 14.43 12.85 26.32
C ILE A 439 14.50 12.31 27.76
N ALA A 440 15.65 11.80 28.19
CA ALA A 440 15.83 11.29 29.56
C ALA A 440 15.55 12.34 30.64
N ARG A 441 15.97 13.60 30.40
CA ARG A 441 15.70 14.72 31.31
C ARG A 441 14.20 15.01 31.43
N ILE A 442 13.50 15.07 30.29
CA ILE A 442 12.05 15.34 30.25
C ILE A 442 11.25 14.18 30.87
N MET A 443 11.67 12.94 30.60
CA MET A 443 11.03 11.73 31.12
C MET A 443 11.35 11.47 32.60
N GLY A 444 12.37 12.14 33.16
CA GLY A 444 12.86 11.89 34.53
C GLY A 444 13.56 10.54 34.71
N THR A 445 13.86 9.82 33.63
CA THR A 445 14.52 8.52 33.61
C THR A 445 15.15 8.27 32.25
N ASP A 446 16.24 7.50 32.21
CA ASP A 446 16.90 6.99 31.00
C ASP A 446 16.71 5.47 30.83
N LYS A 447 15.80 4.88 31.60
CA LYS A 447 15.54 3.43 31.66
C LYS A 447 14.11 3.10 31.31
N GLY A 448 13.90 1.83 30.97
CA GLY A 448 12.59 1.26 30.71
C GLY A 448 12.35 1.01 29.22
N PHE A 449 11.14 0.55 28.93
CA PHE A 449 10.75 0.05 27.62
C PHE A 449 11.00 1.07 26.49
N LEU A 450 10.69 2.35 26.71
CA LEU A 450 10.90 3.41 25.72
C LEU A 450 12.38 3.53 25.33
N PHE A 451 13.28 3.56 26.32
CA PHE A 451 14.71 3.74 26.09
C PHE A 451 15.37 2.50 25.49
N ASP A 452 14.90 1.30 25.86
CA ASP A 452 15.30 0.06 25.19
C ASP A 452 14.93 0.10 23.70
N MET A 453 13.72 0.57 23.38
CA MET A 453 13.26 0.70 21.99
C MET A 453 14.02 1.76 21.20
N LEU A 454 14.28 2.94 21.78
CA LEU A 454 15.09 4.00 21.15
C LEU A 454 16.50 3.49 20.83
N ALA A 455 17.15 2.82 21.80
CA ALA A 455 18.46 2.23 21.60
C ALA A 455 18.45 1.12 20.53
N ALA A 456 17.44 0.26 20.55
CA ALA A 456 17.31 -0.82 19.56
C ALA A 456 17.08 -0.28 18.14
N GLN A 457 16.24 0.73 17.95
CA GLN A 457 16.03 1.36 16.65
C GLN A 457 17.29 2.03 16.12
N LYS A 458 18.10 2.68 16.98
CA LYS A 458 19.38 3.27 16.58
C LYS A 458 20.37 2.22 16.05
N LEU A 459 20.45 1.06 16.71
CA LEU A 459 21.26 -0.07 16.26
C LEU A 459 20.70 -0.66 14.95
N ALA A 460 19.39 -0.86 14.87
CA ALA A 460 18.72 -1.36 13.67
C ALA A 460 18.87 -0.43 12.45
N ALA A 461 18.92 0.90 12.66
CA ALA A 461 19.15 1.88 11.61
C ALA A 461 20.52 1.67 10.94
N SER A 462 21.56 1.42 11.74
CA SER A 462 22.91 1.14 11.24
C SER A 462 22.94 -0.10 10.34
N ILE A 463 22.27 -1.17 10.78
CA ILE A 463 22.12 -2.40 9.99
C ILE A 463 21.34 -2.13 8.68
N SER A 464 20.25 -1.36 8.77
CA SER A 464 19.41 -1.00 7.62
C SER A 464 20.14 -0.13 6.58
N GLU A 465 21.16 0.59 7.01
CA GLU A 465 22.07 1.39 6.17
C GLU A 465 23.27 0.58 5.64
N PHE A 466 23.22 -0.75 5.77
CA PHE A 466 24.26 -1.70 5.38
C PHE A 466 25.59 -1.54 6.13
N ARG A 467 25.53 -1.06 7.37
CA ARG A 467 26.69 -1.02 8.27
C ARG A 467 26.53 -2.07 9.37
N PRO A 468 27.33 -3.16 9.35
CA PRO A 468 27.37 -4.08 10.47
C PRO A 468 27.72 -3.37 11.76
N LEU A 469 27.11 -3.82 12.86
CA LEU A 469 27.37 -3.27 14.19
C LEU A 469 28.84 -3.49 14.58
N ASP A 470 29.47 -2.44 15.08
CA ASP A 470 30.84 -2.51 15.63
C ASP A 470 30.85 -3.11 17.05
N GLU A 471 32.03 -3.26 17.65
CA GLU A 471 32.18 -3.85 18.99
C GLU A 471 31.45 -3.06 20.09
N GLN A 472 31.41 -1.73 20.00
CA GLN A 472 30.74 -0.88 20.99
C GLN A 472 29.22 -0.99 20.85
N GLU A 473 28.73 -1.03 19.62
CA GLU A 473 27.33 -1.22 19.30
C GLU A 473 26.82 -2.61 19.68
N LEU A 474 27.64 -3.65 19.46
CA LEU A 474 27.35 -5.00 19.94
C LEU A 474 27.33 -5.06 21.46
N ALA A 475 28.28 -4.39 22.14
CA ALA A 475 28.26 -4.26 23.59
C ALA A 475 27.01 -3.53 24.08
N LYS A 476 26.55 -2.49 23.37
CA LYS A 476 25.29 -1.81 23.67
C LYS A 476 24.09 -2.72 23.47
N ALA A 477 24.02 -3.46 22.36
CA ALA A 477 22.97 -4.45 22.12
C ALA A 477 22.88 -5.49 23.25
N ASN A 478 24.03 -5.90 23.80
CA ASN A 478 24.11 -6.84 24.93
C ASN A 478 23.47 -6.33 26.23
N THR A 479 23.27 -5.01 26.37
CA THR A 479 22.63 -4.40 27.54
C THR A 479 21.12 -4.30 27.43
N LEU A 480 20.55 -4.53 26.24
CA LEU A 480 19.11 -4.42 25.98
C LEU A 480 18.37 -5.67 26.44
N ASN A 481 17.03 -5.60 26.41
CA ASN A 481 16.17 -6.77 26.56
C ASN A 481 16.67 -7.95 25.71
N PRO A 482 16.71 -9.19 26.25
CA PRO A 482 17.23 -10.37 25.53
C PRO A 482 16.62 -10.59 24.14
N ALA A 483 15.31 -10.33 23.97
CA ALA A 483 14.64 -10.50 22.68
C ALA A 483 15.07 -9.43 21.66
N LEU A 484 15.28 -8.18 22.10
CA LEU A 484 15.84 -7.12 21.25
C LEU A 484 17.27 -7.45 20.83
N LYS A 485 18.10 -7.87 21.79
CA LYS A 485 19.47 -8.30 21.53
C LYS A 485 19.49 -9.40 20.48
N GLU A 486 18.72 -10.47 20.68
CA GLU A 486 18.67 -11.62 19.76
C GLU A 486 18.30 -11.18 18.34
N GLU A 487 17.24 -10.38 18.19
CA GLU A 487 16.79 -9.92 16.88
C GLU A 487 17.82 -9.00 16.21
N LEU A 488 18.46 -8.09 16.97
CA LEU A 488 19.53 -7.23 16.44
C LEU A 488 20.75 -8.03 15.96
N ILE A 489 21.16 -9.06 16.71
CA ILE A 489 22.26 -9.94 16.29
C ILE A 489 21.89 -10.70 15.02
N LYS A 490 20.68 -11.26 14.96
CA LYS A 490 20.17 -11.94 13.76
C LYS A 490 20.12 -11.02 12.55
N MET A 491 19.63 -9.79 12.71
CA MET A 491 19.63 -8.77 11.66
C MET A 491 21.06 -8.44 11.20
N ASN A 492 21.99 -8.26 12.15
CA ASN A 492 23.40 -7.94 11.86
C ASN A 492 24.11 -9.07 11.12
N ASP A 493 23.90 -10.31 11.53
CA ASP A 493 24.52 -11.47 10.89
C ASP A 493 23.92 -11.74 9.51
N LYS A 494 22.61 -11.54 9.33
CA LYS A 494 21.98 -11.53 8.00
C LYS A 494 22.60 -10.48 7.10
N LEU A 495 22.83 -9.26 7.60
CA LEU A 495 23.49 -8.21 6.83
C LEU A 495 24.90 -8.62 6.40
N LYS A 496 25.72 -9.19 7.31
CA LYS A 496 27.06 -9.66 6.96
C LYS A 496 27.03 -10.68 5.83
N LEU A 497 26.08 -11.63 5.88
CA LEU A 497 25.87 -12.59 4.79
C LEU A 497 25.49 -11.89 3.48
N THR A 498 24.54 -10.95 3.52
CA THR A 498 24.16 -10.15 2.35
C THR A 498 25.36 -9.41 1.74
N ILE A 499 26.23 -8.83 2.57
CA ILE A 499 27.44 -8.14 2.11
C ILE A 499 28.39 -9.13 1.40
N GLU A 500 28.58 -10.33 1.94
CA GLU A 500 29.40 -11.37 1.29
C GLU A 500 28.78 -11.90 -0.01
N GLU A 501 27.45 -11.98 -0.08
CA GLU A 501 26.73 -12.34 -1.32
C GLU A 501 26.83 -11.24 -2.37
N ASN A 502 26.72 -9.98 -1.97
CA ASN A 502 26.84 -8.82 -2.84
C ASN A 502 28.21 -8.76 -3.54
N LYS A 503 29.29 -9.15 -2.86
CA LYS A 503 30.63 -9.25 -3.46
C LYS A 503 30.70 -10.24 -4.63
N LYS A 504 29.76 -11.20 -4.72
CA LYS A 504 29.71 -12.22 -5.77
C LYS A 504 28.84 -11.81 -6.96
N LYS A 505 28.03 -10.75 -6.82
CA LYS A 505 27.12 -10.30 -7.88
C LYS A 505 27.91 -9.57 -8.97
N SER A 506 27.38 -9.61 -10.18
CA SER A 506 27.99 -9.01 -11.37
C SER A 506 26.89 -8.42 -12.26
N GLY A 507 27.29 -7.79 -13.37
CA GLY A 507 26.35 -7.14 -14.29
C GLY A 507 26.03 -5.68 -13.92
N TYR A 508 26.85 -5.09 -13.05
CA TYR A 508 26.87 -3.66 -12.79
C TYR A 508 28.28 -3.10 -13.01
N THR A 509 28.37 -1.86 -13.48
CA THR A 509 29.63 -1.14 -13.69
C THR A 509 29.57 0.16 -12.90
N VAL A 510 30.64 0.52 -12.20
CA VAL A 510 30.74 1.78 -11.46
C VAL A 510 31.78 2.68 -12.11
N ASN A 511 31.44 3.96 -12.29
CA ASN A 511 32.38 5.02 -12.70
C ASN A 511 33.21 4.65 -13.94
N ARG A 512 32.55 4.16 -14.99
CA ARG A 512 33.21 3.89 -16.29
C ARG A 512 33.96 5.14 -16.79
N VAL A 513 33.44 6.32 -16.48
CA VAL A 513 34.12 7.61 -16.62
C VAL A 513 34.52 8.13 -15.24
N ASN A 514 35.76 8.61 -15.08
CA ASN A 514 36.16 9.31 -13.87
C ASN A 514 35.50 10.69 -13.83
N ILE A 515 34.64 10.92 -12.83
CA ILE A 515 33.81 12.12 -12.72
C ILE A 515 34.42 13.23 -11.86
N ALA A 516 35.55 12.97 -11.19
CA ALA A 516 36.09 13.87 -10.16
C ALA A 516 36.47 15.26 -10.70
N ASP A 517 36.99 15.31 -11.93
CA ASP A 517 37.55 16.52 -12.53
C ASP A 517 36.70 17.06 -13.69
N ILE A 518 35.50 16.53 -13.91
CA ILE A 518 34.64 16.94 -15.02
C ILE A 518 33.70 18.07 -14.54
N PRO A 519 33.70 19.24 -15.20
CA PRO A 519 32.75 20.31 -14.91
C PRO A 519 31.30 19.83 -14.97
N SER A 520 30.45 20.30 -14.06
CA SER A 520 29.05 19.87 -13.94
C SER A 520 28.25 20.01 -15.24
N GLU A 521 28.56 21.03 -16.04
CA GLU A 521 28.00 21.32 -17.35
C GLU A 521 28.31 20.27 -18.42
N GLU A 522 29.49 19.66 -18.34
CA GLU A 522 30.00 18.66 -19.29
C GLU A 522 29.74 17.22 -18.83
N LEU A 523 29.56 17.02 -17.52
CA LEU A 523 29.51 15.70 -16.90
C LEU A 523 28.45 14.76 -17.51
N PHE A 524 27.22 15.25 -17.72
CA PHE A 524 26.16 14.41 -18.28
C PHE A 524 26.51 13.93 -19.71
N ASN A 525 27.14 14.80 -20.50
CA ASN A 525 27.61 14.42 -21.83
C ASN A 525 28.77 13.44 -21.72
N ALA A 526 29.71 13.65 -20.80
CA ALA A 526 30.85 12.76 -20.61
C ALA A 526 30.41 11.33 -20.22
N ILE A 527 29.47 11.17 -19.29
CA ILE A 527 28.99 9.85 -18.85
C ILE A 527 28.12 9.13 -19.89
N THR A 528 27.47 9.86 -20.80
CA THR A 528 26.61 9.27 -21.85
C THR A 528 27.31 9.07 -23.19
N THR A 529 28.41 9.78 -23.46
CA THR A 529 29.19 9.66 -24.70
C THR A 529 29.67 8.23 -25.01
N PRO A 530 30.11 7.41 -24.04
CA PRO A 530 30.48 6.02 -24.28
C PRO A 530 29.35 5.14 -24.84
N TYR A 531 28.10 5.62 -24.79
CA TYR A 531 26.91 4.90 -25.24
C TYR A 531 26.30 5.48 -26.52
N ARG A 532 27.00 6.39 -27.22
CA ARG A 532 26.59 6.82 -28.56
C ARG A 532 26.38 5.60 -29.48
N GLY A 533 25.30 5.61 -30.25
CA GLY A 533 24.79 4.46 -31.01
C GLY A 533 23.77 3.60 -30.25
N LYS A 534 23.61 3.79 -28.94
CA LYS A 534 22.64 3.08 -28.09
C LYS A 534 21.63 4.06 -27.48
N VAL A 535 20.44 3.56 -27.18
CA VAL A 535 19.46 4.28 -26.36
C VAL A 535 19.87 4.17 -24.89
N VAL A 536 19.91 5.27 -24.13
CA VAL A 536 20.22 5.25 -22.70
C VAL A 536 18.95 5.57 -21.90
N PHE A 537 18.53 4.64 -21.06
CA PHE A 537 17.49 4.87 -20.06
C PHE A 537 18.17 5.26 -18.74
N VAL A 538 17.99 6.51 -18.33
CA VAL A 538 18.60 7.10 -17.14
C VAL A 538 17.60 7.10 -15.99
N ASP A 539 18.00 6.58 -14.84
CA ASP A 539 17.24 6.52 -13.59
C ASP A 539 17.98 7.37 -12.53
N PHE A 540 17.38 8.50 -12.17
CA PHE A 540 17.83 9.35 -11.09
C PHE A 540 17.18 8.88 -9.79
N TRP A 541 18.00 8.36 -8.87
CA TRP A 541 17.52 7.67 -7.68
C TRP A 541 18.32 8.02 -6.41
N ALA A 542 17.87 7.50 -5.27
CA ALA A 542 18.61 7.59 -4.01
C ALA A 542 18.41 6.33 -3.16
N THR A 543 19.38 5.99 -2.31
CA THR A 543 19.34 4.78 -1.46
C THR A 543 18.17 4.79 -0.47
N TRP A 544 17.75 5.96 -0.02
CA TRP A 544 16.61 6.16 0.88
C TRP A 544 15.24 6.22 0.16
N CYS A 545 15.22 6.21 -1.17
CA CYS A 545 14.00 6.36 -1.95
C CYS A 545 13.26 5.02 -2.10
N GLY A 546 12.21 4.82 -1.29
CA GLY A 546 11.31 3.66 -1.36
C GLY A 546 10.70 3.45 -2.76
N PRO A 547 10.05 4.46 -3.37
CA PRO A 547 9.48 4.34 -4.71
C PRO A 547 10.49 3.97 -5.80
N CYS A 548 11.73 4.47 -5.74
CA CYS A 548 12.80 4.11 -6.67
C CYS A 548 13.09 2.60 -6.60
N ARG A 549 13.26 2.07 -5.40
CA ARG A 549 13.53 0.64 -5.18
C ARG A 549 12.39 -0.27 -5.65
N MET A 550 11.14 0.16 -5.46
CA MET A 550 9.98 -0.57 -5.99
C MET A 550 10.00 -0.60 -7.52
N ALA A 551 10.22 0.55 -8.17
CA ALA A 551 10.32 0.64 -9.62
C ALA A 551 11.46 -0.22 -10.19
N MET A 552 12.63 -0.24 -9.53
CA MET A 552 13.74 -1.12 -9.92
C MET A 552 13.38 -2.61 -9.83
N LYS A 553 12.65 -3.02 -8.79
CA LYS A 553 12.16 -4.39 -8.64
C LYS A 553 11.16 -4.78 -9.74
N GLU A 554 10.29 -3.85 -10.15
CA GLU A 554 9.33 -4.07 -11.23
C GLU A 554 9.98 -4.07 -12.63
N THR A 555 11.02 -3.26 -12.82
CA THR A 555 11.69 -3.12 -14.12
C THR A 555 12.76 -4.20 -14.36
N GLU A 556 13.38 -4.76 -13.32
CA GLU A 556 14.45 -5.75 -13.45
C GLU A 556 14.05 -7.00 -14.29
N PRO A 557 12.86 -7.63 -14.12
CA PRO A 557 12.45 -8.74 -14.97
C PRO A 557 12.35 -8.37 -16.46
N VAL A 558 12.00 -7.12 -16.75
CA VAL A 558 11.73 -6.60 -18.10
C VAL A 558 13.01 -6.22 -18.82
N LYS A 559 14.07 -5.87 -18.08
CA LYS A 559 15.40 -5.63 -18.66
C LYS A 559 15.90 -6.82 -19.47
N LYS A 560 15.48 -8.05 -19.12
CA LYS A 560 15.80 -9.27 -19.89
C LYS A 560 15.31 -9.19 -21.34
N GLU A 561 14.21 -8.48 -21.61
CA GLU A 561 13.69 -8.27 -22.98
C GLU A 561 14.58 -7.34 -23.82
N TYR A 562 15.51 -6.65 -23.18
CA TYR A 562 16.47 -5.74 -23.81
C TYR A 562 17.89 -6.31 -23.84
N GLU A 563 18.11 -7.53 -23.32
CA GLU A 563 19.40 -8.21 -23.48
C GLU A 563 19.72 -8.40 -24.97
N GLY A 564 20.95 -8.02 -25.35
CA GLY A 564 21.39 -8.04 -26.75
C GLY A 564 20.89 -6.88 -27.62
N LYS A 565 20.03 -6.00 -27.11
CA LYS A 565 19.60 -4.78 -27.82
C LYS A 565 20.54 -3.61 -27.54
N ASP A 566 20.48 -2.58 -28.39
CA ASP A 566 21.25 -1.33 -28.23
C ASP A 566 20.62 -0.39 -27.18
N VAL A 567 20.50 -0.90 -25.95
CA VAL A 567 19.99 -0.17 -24.79
C VAL A 567 20.98 -0.23 -23.63
N VAL A 568 21.14 0.89 -22.92
CA VAL A 568 21.92 0.99 -21.68
C VAL A 568 21.03 1.50 -20.57
N PHE A 569 21.07 0.86 -19.40
CA PHE A 569 20.41 1.34 -18.20
C PHE A 569 21.46 2.06 -17.32
N LEU A 570 21.25 3.35 -17.07
CA LEU A 570 22.18 4.25 -16.36
C LEU A 570 21.54 4.76 -15.07
N TYR A 571 22.18 4.52 -13.94
CA TYR A 571 21.69 4.86 -12.61
C TYR A 571 22.55 5.98 -11.99
N LEU A 572 21.89 7.08 -11.64
CA LEU A 572 22.55 8.27 -11.10
C LEU A 572 22.05 8.57 -9.69
N ALA A 573 22.96 8.58 -8.73
CA ALA A 573 22.69 8.96 -7.33
C ALA A 573 23.58 10.13 -6.91
N ALA A 574 23.17 10.89 -5.90
CA ALA A 574 23.97 11.95 -5.28
C ALA A 574 24.57 11.54 -3.94
N GLU A 575 25.34 12.43 -3.32
CA GLU A 575 26.03 12.18 -2.06
C GLU A 575 25.11 11.99 -0.85
N ASN A 576 23.88 12.48 -0.95
CA ASN A 576 22.81 12.17 0.00
C ASN A 576 22.41 10.68 0.00
N SER A 577 22.97 9.88 -0.91
CA SER A 577 23.08 8.43 -0.79
C SER A 577 24.46 8.09 -0.21
N PRO A 578 24.53 7.68 1.08
CA PRO A 578 25.81 7.36 1.71
C PRO A 578 26.57 6.29 0.91
N LYS A 579 27.87 6.51 0.68
CA LYS A 579 28.68 5.67 -0.21
C LYS A 579 28.61 4.18 0.13
N GLY A 580 28.78 3.81 1.40
CA GLY A 580 28.72 2.41 1.84
C GLY A 580 27.36 1.77 1.56
N THR A 581 26.26 2.46 1.86
CA THR A 581 24.90 2.00 1.55
C THR A 581 24.70 1.83 0.04
N TRP A 582 25.15 2.80 -0.76
CA TRP A 582 25.04 2.77 -2.21
C TRP A 582 25.83 1.59 -2.81
N GLU A 583 27.08 1.37 -2.39
CA GLU A 583 27.91 0.25 -2.83
C GLU A 583 27.29 -1.12 -2.51
N GLN A 584 26.47 -1.21 -1.45
CA GLN A 584 25.77 -2.44 -1.08
C GLN A 584 24.41 -2.61 -1.77
N MET A 585 23.83 -1.56 -2.37
CA MET A 585 22.55 -1.64 -3.09
C MET A 585 22.72 -1.87 -4.60
N ILE A 586 23.72 -1.25 -5.22
CA ILE A 586 23.97 -1.38 -6.67
C ILE A 586 24.22 -2.81 -7.18
N PRO A 587 24.71 -3.79 -6.38
CA PRO A 587 24.92 -5.14 -6.88
C PRO A 587 23.63 -5.86 -7.33
N ASP A 588 22.47 -5.42 -6.83
CA ASP A 588 21.14 -5.91 -7.26
C ASP A 588 20.52 -5.10 -8.40
N ILE A 589 21.20 -4.04 -8.85
CA ILE A 589 20.71 -3.13 -9.88
C ILE A 589 21.63 -3.26 -11.09
N LYS A 590 21.27 -4.08 -12.06
CA LYS A 590 22.12 -4.26 -13.26
C LYS A 590 22.12 -3.00 -14.12
N GLY A 591 23.30 -2.59 -14.56
CA GLY A 591 23.50 -1.41 -15.39
C GLY A 591 24.77 -0.62 -15.04
N GLU A 592 24.82 0.61 -15.52
CA GLU A 592 25.93 1.53 -15.31
C GLU A 592 25.58 2.50 -14.16
N HIS A 593 26.50 2.73 -13.24
CA HIS A 593 26.24 3.43 -11.98
C HIS A 593 27.22 4.56 -11.73
N TYR A 594 26.69 5.71 -11.32
CA TYR A 594 27.47 6.85 -10.87
C TYR A 594 26.89 7.45 -9.59
N ARG A 595 27.77 7.86 -8.69
CA ARG A 595 27.45 8.65 -7.49
C ARG A 595 28.12 10.01 -7.60
N VAL A 596 27.36 11.03 -7.95
CA VAL A 596 27.85 12.40 -8.22
C VAL A 596 27.88 13.28 -6.97
N THR A 597 28.65 14.37 -7.04
CA THR A 597 28.73 15.36 -5.96
C THR A 597 27.41 16.12 -5.78
N ALA A 598 27.21 16.76 -4.62
CA ALA A 598 26.05 17.59 -4.37
C ALA A 598 25.92 18.74 -5.40
N GLU A 599 27.05 19.35 -5.77
CA GLU A 599 27.12 20.43 -6.76
C GLU A 599 26.73 19.95 -8.17
N GLN A 600 27.24 18.79 -8.58
CA GLN A 600 26.89 18.16 -9.86
C GLN A 600 25.39 17.82 -9.91
N TRP A 601 24.85 17.28 -8.82
CA TRP A 601 23.42 16.98 -8.72
C TRP A 601 22.55 18.24 -8.75
N GLU A 602 22.92 19.29 -8.01
CA GLU A 602 22.19 20.56 -8.01
C GLU A 602 22.16 21.20 -9.40
N TYR A 603 23.29 21.17 -10.10
CA TYR A 603 23.37 21.64 -11.48
C TYR A 603 22.43 20.85 -12.41
N TRP A 604 22.41 19.52 -12.32
CA TRP A 604 21.47 18.68 -13.09
C TRP A 604 20.02 18.92 -12.71
N GLY A 605 19.72 19.13 -11.42
CA GLY A 605 18.41 19.52 -10.93
C GLY A 605 17.88 20.75 -11.65
N LYS A 606 18.70 21.80 -11.73
CA LYS A 606 18.34 23.04 -12.45
C LYS A 606 18.27 22.86 -13.97
N LYS A 607 19.23 22.13 -14.56
CA LYS A 607 19.33 21.95 -16.02
C LYS A 607 18.22 21.07 -16.61
N PHE A 608 17.87 19.99 -15.93
CA PHE A 608 16.93 18.98 -16.42
C PHE A 608 15.56 19.01 -15.73
N GLY A 609 15.39 19.81 -14.67
CA GLY A 609 14.15 19.88 -13.90
C GLY A 609 13.95 18.72 -12.95
N ILE A 610 15.04 18.15 -12.40
CA ILE A 610 14.99 17.06 -11.42
C ILE A 610 14.58 17.64 -10.06
N ASN A 611 13.27 17.68 -9.80
CA ASN A 611 12.69 18.19 -8.57
C ASN A 611 12.43 17.10 -7.50
N GLY A 612 12.78 15.85 -7.81
CA GLY A 612 12.60 14.71 -6.92
C GLY A 612 13.07 13.39 -7.55
N VAL A 613 13.13 12.34 -6.75
CA VAL A 613 13.42 10.98 -7.19
C VAL A 613 12.22 10.05 -6.87
N PRO A 614 11.92 9.03 -7.69
CA PRO A 614 12.62 8.70 -8.93
C PRO A 614 12.31 9.72 -10.04
N SER A 615 13.29 10.00 -10.89
CA SER A 615 13.09 10.70 -12.16
C SER A 615 13.77 9.92 -13.27
N TYR A 616 13.21 9.96 -14.48
CA TYR A 616 13.67 9.14 -15.61
C TYR A 616 13.93 10.01 -16.83
N MET A 617 14.95 9.65 -17.60
CA MET A 617 15.28 10.29 -18.87
C MET A 617 15.59 9.23 -19.93
N VAL A 618 15.16 9.47 -21.17
CA VAL A 618 15.62 8.68 -22.32
C VAL A 618 16.53 9.54 -23.17
N VAL A 619 17.70 9.02 -23.47
CA VAL A 619 18.70 9.61 -24.36
C VAL A 619 18.75 8.77 -25.63
N ALA A 620 18.58 9.41 -26.79
CA ALA A 620 18.60 8.77 -28.10
C ALA A 620 20.01 8.32 -28.50
N LYS A 621 20.12 7.58 -29.63
CA LYS A 621 21.40 7.02 -30.13
C LYS A 621 22.43 8.09 -30.48
N ASP A 622 22.00 9.28 -30.91
CA ASP A 622 22.86 10.44 -31.15
C ASP A 622 23.27 11.17 -29.85
N GLY A 623 22.70 10.71 -28.73
CA GLY A 623 22.89 11.21 -27.39
C GLY A 623 22.11 12.45 -27.00
N THR A 624 21.08 12.78 -27.76
CA THR A 624 20.13 13.84 -27.42
C THR A 624 19.14 13.33 -26.36
N PRO A 625 18.93 14.04 -25.23
CA PRO A 625 17.81 13.76 -24.33
C PRO A 625 16.48 14.00 -25.05
N VAL A 626 15.65 12.97 -25.16
CA VAL A 626 14.39 12.99 -25.93
C VAL A 626 13.13 12.82 -25.06
N HIS A 627 13.29 12.41 -23.80
CA HIS A 627 12.19 12.31 -22.85
C HIS A 627 12.67 12.54 -21.42
N PHE A 628 11.84 13.19 -20.59
CA PHE A 628 12.07 13.36 -19.15
C PHE A 628 10.74 13.25 -18.38
N GLN A 629 10.74 12.53 -17.26
CA GLN A 629 9.58 12.39 -16.40
C GLN A 629 9.98 12.28 -14.93
N VAL A 630 9.24 12.98 -14.07
CA VAL A 630 9.33 12.82 -12.61
C VAL A 630 8.31 11.76 -12.17
N GLY A 631 8.74 10.86 -11.27
CA GLY A 631 7.93 9.75 -10.78
C GLY A 631 7.98 8.51 -11.68
N PHE A 632 7.65 7.35 -11.11
CA PHE A 632 7.61 6.10 -11.86
C PHE A 632 6.38 6.03 -12.76
N MET A 633 6.61 5.75 -14.04
CA MET A 633 5.61 5.75 -15.10
C MET A 633 4.95 4.39 -15.39
N GLY A 634 5.39 3.35 -14.67
CA GLY A 634 5.03 1.98 -14.98
C GLY A 634 5.91 1.37 -16.08
N VAL A 635 5.97 0.03 -16.08
CA VAL A 635 6.78 -0.76 -17.00
C VAL A 635 6.40 -0.54 -18.47
N ASP A 636 5.11 -0.50 -18.80
CA ASP A 636 4.67 -0.42 -20.20
C ASP A 636 5.07 0.90 -20.85
N LYS A 637 4.92 2.01 -20.12
CA LYS A 637 5.32 3.33 -20.62
C LYS A 637 6.85 3.43 -20.75
N MET A 638 7.61 2.83 -19.84
CA MET A 638 9.06 2.70 -19.98
C MET A 638 9.41 1.96 -21.28
N LYS A 639 8.77 0.81 -21.54
CA LYS A 639 9.01 0.01 -22.75
C LYS A 639 8.68 0.78 -24.02
N GLU A 640 7.53 1.46 -24.06
CA GLU A 640 7.10 2.30 -25.18
C GLU A 640 8.18 3.31 -25.56
N MET A 641 8.72 4.03 -24.57
CA MET A 641 9.71 5.07 -24.80
C MET A 641 11.05 4.53 -25.29
N ILE A 642 11.52 3.42 -24.71
CA ILE A 642 12.76 2.78 -25.17
C ILE A 642 12.58 2.26 -26.59
N ASN A 643 11.47 1.56 -26.87
CA ASN A 643 11.20 0.96 -28.18
C ASN A 643 11.03 2.02 -29.28
N LYS A 644 10.42 3.16 -28.97
CA LYS A 644 10.29 4.29 -29.89
C LYS A 644 11.65 4.79 -30.39
N GLU A 645 12.64 4.87 -29.52
CA GLU A 645 13.99 5.32 -29.89
C GLU A 645 14.86 4.21 -30.47
N LEU A 646 14.60 2.94 -30.13
CA LEU A 646 15.24 1.80 -30.77
C LEU A 646 14.85 1.64 -32.24
N ALA A 647 13.60 1.98 -32.59
CA ALA A 647 13.04 1.86 -33.93
C ALA A 647 13.52 2.95 -34.91
N LYS A 648 14.13 4.03 -34.41
CA LYS A 648 14.84 5.04 -35.21
C LYS A 648 16.27 4.59 -35.49
#